data_AF-A0A1A8J9J5-F1
#
_entry.id   AF-A0A1A8J9J5-F1
#
_cell.length_a   1.000
_cell.length_b   1.000
_cell.length_c   1.000
_cell.angle_alpha   90.00
_cell.angle_beta   90.00
_cell.angle_gamma   90.00
#
_symmetry.space_group_name_H-M   'P 1'
#
loop_
_entity.id
_entity.type
_entity.pdbx_description
1 polymer ?
#
loop_
_entity_poly.entity_id
_entity_poly.type
_entity_poly.pdbx_seq_one_letter_code
_entity_poly.pdbx_strand_id
1 'polypeptide(L)'
;QQQQQQPVKVVYYRALYPFDARSHDEISIQPGDVIMVKGEWVDESQTGEPGWLGGELRGRTGWFPANYAERIPDSEAPISLRSTSSTTPTSAQQPMTTPPPAPGHTSSSTSSGNSNWADFSTTWPSNTTSQSDSEGWDAWPTSSANQNPSLSVPSAQLRQRSAFTPATMTTGSSPSPVLGQGEKVEGLQAQALYPWRAKKDNHLNFNKNEIITVLEQQDMWWLGELQNGQRGWFPKSYVKLISANVTVPPSTVARNKNTSESGMSESPPNGKRPSSSPTKSSDTGEEYVAMYTYESTEQGDLSFQQGDIVMVTRKEGDWWTGTVGGKTGVFPSNYVKPRDSSIESLGPAGKTGSLGKKPEIAQVIAAYTATGAEQLTLAPGQLILIRKKNPGGWWEGELQARGKKRQIGWFPANYVKLLSPSTSKTTPTEPTPPKLAPASTGLCQVIGMYDYVAQNDDELAFQKGQVITVLNKDDCDWWKGELNGREGLFPSNYVKLTTDTDPSTQWCADLHLLDMLSPMERKRQGYIHELIVTEENYVNDLQLVTEIFHKPLLECELLTEKEVAMIFVNWKELIMCNIKLLKALRVRKKMSGDRMPVKMIGDILTNQLPHMQPYIRFCSCQLNGATLIQQKTDDNPEIKDFLKRLAMDPRCKGMPLSSFLLKPMQRVTRYPLIIKNILENTPESHPDHSHLKAALEKAEELCSQVNEGVREKENSDRLEWIQAHVQCEGLSEQLVFNSVTNCLGPRKFLHSGKLFKAKSSKELYGFLFNDFLLLTQVTKPLGSSGSDKVFSSKTHLQYRMYKTPIFLNEVLVKLPTDPSGDEPLFHISHIDRVYTLRAESINERTAWVQKIKAASELFIETEKKKREKAYLVRSQRATGIGRLMVNIVEGIELKPCRSHGKSNPYCEVTMGSQCHITKTLQDTLNPKWNSNCQFFIKDLEQDVLCITVFERDQFSPDDFLGRTEIRLAEIKKDQGSKGPITKRLLLHEVPTGEIVVRLDLQLFEEP
;
A
#
# COMPACT_ATOMS: atom_id res chain seq x y z
N GLN A 1 5.38 -7.77 54.25
CA GLN A 1 5.35 -6.96 53.01
C GLN A 1 6.72 -7.02 52.36
N GLN A 2 6.83 -7.68 51.21
CA GLN A 2 7.89 -7.51 50.20
C GLN A 2 7.53 -8.46 49.06
N GLN A 3 6.81 -7.95 48.07
CA GLN A 3 6.53 -8.71 46.85
C GLN A 3 7.68 -8.42 45.88
N GLN A 4 8.46 -9.45 45.56
CA GLN A 4 9.61 -9.31 44.67
C GLN A 4 9.11 -8.96 43.26
N GLN A 5 9.56 -7.84 42.70
CA GLN A 5 9.35 -7.53 41.29
C GLN A 5 10.09 -8.56 40.45
N GLN A 6 9.37 -9.28 39.60
CA GLN A 6 10.00 -10.09 38.54
C GLN A 6 10.61 -9.15 37.49
N PRO A 7 11.74 -9.52 36.86
CA PRO A 7 12.33 -8.72 35.79
C PRO A 7 11.39 -8.67 34.58
N VAL A 8 11.10 -7.45 34.10
CA VAL A 8 10.26 -7.24 32.91
C VAL A 8 10.89 -7.93 31.71
N LYS A 9 10.17 -8.90 31.13
CA LYS A 9 10.62 -9.68 29.97
C LYS A 9 10.61 -8.78 28.73
N VAL A 10 11.78 -8.34 28.27
CA VAL A 10 11.92 -7.56 27.04
C VAL A 10 12.04 -8.50 25.85
N VAL A 11 11.49 -8.11 24.70
CA VAL A 11 11.51 -8.84 23.43
C VAL A 11 11.85 -7.86 22.31
N TYR A 12 12.71 -8.23 21.37
CA TYR A 12 13.06 -7.38 20.24
C TYR A 12 12.33 -7.80 18.95
N TYR A 13 11.98 -6.81 18.13
CA TYR A 13 11.37 -6.99 16.81
C TYR A 13 12.19 -6.23 15.77
N ARG A 14 12.25 -6.74 14.53
CA ARG A 14 12.89 -6.09 13.38
C ARG A 14 11.84 -5.73 12.35
N ALA A 15 11.73 -4.46 12.02
CA ALA A 15 10.83 -3.98 10.97
C ALA A 15 11.17 -4.62 9.61
N LEU A 16 10.18 -5.19 8.94
CA LEU A 16 10.28 -5.77 7.61
C LEU A 16 9.80 -4.79 6.53
N TYR A 17 8.78 -4.00 6.85
CA TYR A 17 8.11 -3.08 5.93
C TYR A 17 8.15 -1.66 6.52
N PRO A 18 8.20 -0.61 5.67
CA PRO A 18 8.09 0.75 6.15
C PRO A 18 6.67 0.99 6.67
N PHE A 19 6.56 1.58 7.85
CA PHE A 19 5.30 2.06 8.40
C PHE A 19 5.54 3.42 9.02
N ASP A 20 4.76 4.41 8.60
CA ASP A 20 4.79 5.74 9.18
C ASP A 20 3.67 5.89 10.21
N ALA A 21 4.04 6.37 11.41
CA ALA A 21 3.10 6.59 12.50
C ALA A 21 1.95 7.52 12.07
N ARG A 22 0.73 7.02 12.24
CA ARG A 22 -0.54 7.64 11.87
C ARG A 22 -1.08 8.53 13.00
N SER A 23 -0.57 8.32 14.22
CA SER A 23 -0.91 9.08 15.44
C SER A 23 0.27 9.14 16.41
N HIS A 24 0.19 9.97 17.46
CA HIS A 24 1.31 10.20 18.40
C HIS A 24 1.63 9.00 19.29
N ASP A 25 0.67 8.09 19.44
CA ASP A 25 0.75 6.83 20.17
C ASP A 25 1.33 5.71 19.31
N GLU A 26 1.68 5.98 18.05
CA GLU A 26 2.35 5.07 17.12
C GLU A 26 3.82 5.45 16.90
N ILE A 27 4.66 4.51 16.44
CA ILE A 27 6.05 4.77 16.02
C ILE A 27 6.26 4.47 14.54
N SER A 28 6.93 5.38 13.83
CA SER A 28 7.41 5.11 12.47
C SER A 28 8.57 4.12 12.53
N ILE A 29 8.55 3.12 11.66
CA ILE A 29 9.55 2.07 11.55
C ILE A 29 9.96 1.92 10.06
N GLN A 30 11.25 1.74 9.80
CA GLN A 30 11.78 1.52 8.45
C GLN A 30 12.40 0.11 8.34
N PRO A 31 12.39 -0.53 7.15
CA PRO A 31 12.94 -1.89 7.00
C PRO A 31 14.36 -2.02 7.57
N GLY A 32 14.52 -2.93 8.54
CA GLY A 32 15.76 -3.15 9.28
C GLY A 32 15.85 -2.51 10.67
N ASP A 33 14.96 -1.57 11.03
CA ASP A 33 14.90 -0.99 12.38
C ASP A 33 14.64 -2.07 13.45
N VAL A 34 15.29 -1.95 14.62
CA VAL A 34 15.11 -2.87 15.75
C VAL A 34 14.38 -2.19 16.90
N ILE A 35 13.18 -2.69 17.19
CA ILE A 35 12.19 -2.16 18.11
C ILE A 35 12.19 -3.01 19.38
N MET A 36 12.16 -2.37 20.56
CA MET A 36 12.16 -3.03 21.86
C MET A 36 10.75 -3.08 22.46
N VAL A 37 10.13 -4.25 22.48
CA VAL A 37 8.78 -4.51 23.02
C VAL A 37 8.91 -5.00 24.47
N LYS A 38 8.22 -4.36 25.41
CA LYS A 38 8.21 -4.77 26.83
C LYS A 38 7.09 -5.79 27.05
N GLY A 39 7.32 -6.78 27.90
CA GLY A 39 6.47 -7.99 28.02
C GLY A 39 4.98 -7.75 28.31
N GLU A 40 4.62 -6.62 28.91
CA GLU A 40 3.23 -6.17 29.13
C GLU A 40 2.46 -5.88 27.83
N TRP A 41 3.18 -5.75 26.70
CA TRP A 41 2.67 -5.40 25.37
C TRP A 41 2.75 -6.57 24.38
N VAL A 42 3.04 -7.79 24.87
CA VAL A 42 3.23 -9.02 24.07
C VAL A 42 2.03 -9.97 24.16
N ASP A 43 1.11 -9.74 25.11
CA ASP A 43 -0.05 -10.60 25.34
C ASP A 43 -1.29 -10.03 24.62
N GLU A 44 -1.67 -10.68 23.51
CA GLU A 44 -2.85 -10.32 22.70
C GLU A 44 -4.17 -10.30 23.48
N SER A 45 -4.23 -10.97 24.66
CA SER A 45 -5.41 -10.94 25.52
C SER A 45 -5.55 -9.63 26.33
N GLN A 46 -4.50 -8.80 26.39
CA GLN A 46 -4.48 -7.52 27.10
C GLN A 46 -4.26 -6.30 26.19
N THR A 47 -3.71 -6.49 24.98
CA THR A 47 -3.53 -5.40 24.00
C THR A 47 -4.84 -5.14 23.23
N GLY A 48 -5.41 -3.93 23.37
CA GLY A 48 -6.78 -3.62 22.95
C GLY A 48 -7.11 -3.66 21.44
N GLU A 49 -6.12 -3.73 20.55
CA GLU A 49 -6.32 -3.85 19.10
C GLU A 49 -5.63 -5.11 18.52
N PRO A 50 -6.35 -6.03 17.86
CA PRO A 50 -5.76 -7.19 17.21
C PRO A 50 -4.76 -6.79 16.11
N GLY A 51 -3.59 -7.42 16.08
CA GLY A 51 -2.58 -7.19 15.04
C GLY A 51 -1.69 -5.96 15.25
N TRP A 52 -1.62 -5.40 16.47
CA TRP A 52 -0.75 -4.27 16.83
C TRP A 52 0.18 -4.63 17.99
N LEU A 53 1.44 -4.16 17.90
CA LEU A 53 2.45 -4.33 18.95
C LEU A 53 2.94 -2.96 19.41
N GLY A 54 3.14 -2.78 20.71
CA GLY A 54 3.72 -1.56 21.26
C GLY A 54 5.18 -1.74 21.63
N GLY A 55 6.04 -0.86 21.14
CA GLY A 55 7.48 -0.97 21.34
C GLY A 55 8.18 0.37 21.42
N GLU A 56 9.48 0.31 21.72
CA GLU A 56 10.36 1.45 21.87
C GLU A 56 11.43 1.42 20.77
N LEU A 57 11.47 2.47 19.94
CA LEU A 57 12.46 2.63 18.88
C LEU A 57 13.12 4.01 19.03
N ARG A 58 14.45 4.04 19.12
CA ARG A 58 15.27 5.28 19.23
C ARG A 58 14.79 6.23 20.36
N GLY A 59 14.34 5.66 21.48
CA GLY A 59 13.85 6.42 22.65
C GLY A 59 12.43 6.98 22.53
N ARG A 60 11.66 6.57 21.51
CA ARG A 60 10.22 6.84 21.39
C ARG A 60 9.43 5.54 21.55
N THR A 61 8.38 5.59 22.37
CA THR A 61 7.46 4.46 22.60
C THR A 61 6.15 4.66 21.83
N GLY A 62 5.65 3.61 21.19
CA GLY A 62 4.34 3.61 20.54
C GLY A 62 4.02 2.30 19.82
N TRP A 63 2.83 2.24 19.25
CA TRP A 63 2.30 1.11 18.51
C TRP A 63 2.81 1.06 17.05
N PHE A 64 2.94 -0.15 16.52
CA PHE A 64 3.21 -0.44 15.11
C PHE A 64 2.47 -1.73 14.72
N PRO A 65 2.16 -1.96 13.43
CA PRO A 65 1.46 -3.18 13.02
C PRO A 65 2.32 -4.42 13.29
N ALA A 66 1.74 -5.44 13.92
CA ALA A 66 2.43 -6.68 14.26
C ALA A 66 2.96 -7.41 13.01
N ASN A 67 2.25 -7.32 11.90
CA ASN A 67 2.64 -7.87 10.60
C ASN A 67 3.71 -7.06 9.86
N TYR A 68 4.12 -5.88 10.38
CA TYR A 68 5.17 -5.05 9.78
C TYR A 68 6.56 -5.30 10.37
N ALA A 69 6.70 -6.11 11.43
CA ALA A 69 7.99 -6.48 12.01
C ALA A 69 8.04 -7.96 12.44
N GLU A 70 9.15 -8.65 12.17
CA GLU A 70 9.40 -9.99 12.71
C GLU A 70 9.96 -9.92 14.14
N ARG A 71 9.68 -10.92 14.97
CA ARG A 71 10.36 -11.05 16.27
C ARG A 71 11.80 -11.52 16.03
N ILE A 72 12.78 -10.92 16.69
CA ILE A 72 14.18 -11.37 16.65
C ILE A 72 14.67 -11.88 18.01
N PRO A 73 15.61 -12.85 18.04
CA PRO A 73 16.22 -13.28 19.30
C PRO A 73 17.08 -12.18 19.93
N ASP A 74 17.20 -12.17 21.26
CA ASP A 74 18.04 -11.21 22.00
C ASP A 74 19.49 -11.16 21.49
N SER A 75 20.00 -12.28 20.97
CA SER A 75 21.34 -12.40 20.38
C SER A 75 21.56 -11.53 19.14
N GLU A 76 20.50 -11.20 18.39
CA GLU A 76 20.54 -10.34 17.19
C GLU A 76 20.26 -8.86 17.47
N ALA A 77 19.77 -8.52 18.67
CA ALA A 77 19.50 -7.13 19.05
C ALA A 77 20.82 -6.34 19.22
N PRO A 78 20.89 -5.07 18.77
CA PRO A 78 22.06 -4.21 18.94
C PRO A 78 22.55 -4.12 20.38
N ILE A 79 23.87 -4.17 20.58
CA ILE A 79 24.50 -4.18 21.92
C ILE A 79 24.12 -2.94 22.74
N SER A 80 23.89 -1.80 22.10
CA SER A 80 23.45 -0.54 22.72
C SER A 80 22.06 -0.57 23.35
N LEU A 81 21.23 -1.58 23.06
CA LEU A 81 19.87 -1.74 23.60
C LEU A 81 19.79 -2.76 24.74
N ARG A 82 20.85 -3.54 25.00
CA ARG A 82 20.86 -4.54 26.07
C ARG A 82 21.25 -3.89 27.41
N SER A 83 20.32 -3.82 28.35
CA SER A 83 20.61 -3.39 29.72
C SER A 83 21.42 -4.45 30.47
N THR A 84 22.55 -4.05 31.05
CA THR A 84 23.42 -4.93 31.85
C THR A 84 22.88 -5.08 33.27
N SER A 85 22.36 -6.26 33.62
CA SER A 85 22.06 -6.62 35.01
C SER A 85 23.36 -6.97 35.76
N SER A 86 23.81 -6.06 36.63
CA SER A 86 24.98 -6.27 37.47
C SER A 86 24.70 -7.30 38.58
N THR A 87 25.37 -8.44 38.54
CA THR A 87 25.37 -9.40 39.65
C THR A 87 26.23 -8.91 40.81
N THR A 88 25.62 -8.83 42.00
CA THR A 88 26.32 -8.64 43.27
C THR A 88 26.95 -9.96 43.77
N PRO A 89 28.20 -9.95 44.28
CA PRO A 89 28.75 -11.06 45.07
C PRO A 89 28.59 -10.79 46.58
N THR A 90 28.46 -11.87 47.37
CA THR A 90 28.00 -11.81 48.77
C THR A 90 29.10 -12.14 49.79
N SER A 91 29.35 -11.20 50.71
CA SER A 91 29.82 -11.34 52.12
C SER A 91 31.13 -12.09 52.48
N ALA A 92 32.00 -11.39 53.23
CA ALA A 92 32.86 -11.96 54.28
C ALA A 92 33.18 -10.95 55.42
N GLN A 93 32.73 -11.26 56.64
CA GLN A 93 33.24 -10.93 57.99
C GLN A 93 33.93 -9.56 58.34
N GLN A 94 33.21 -8.75 59.15
CA GLN A 94 33.59 -8.07 60.44
C GLN A 94 34.92 -7.27 60.64
N PRO A 95 35.06 -6.38 61.68
CA PRO A 95 34.06 -5.76 62.59
C PRO A 95 34.23 -4.23 62.89
N MET A 96 33.23 -3.65 63.58
CA MET A 96 33.23 -2.52 64.56
C MET A 96 34.00 -1.19 64.29
N THR A 97 33.29 -0.05 64.36
CA THR A 97 33.31 0.92 65.50
C THR A 97 32.27 2.04 65.34
N THR A 98 31.96 2.76 66.43
CA THR A 98 30.89 3.77 66.55
C THR A 98 31.45 5.22 66.66
N PRO A 99 30.75 6.22 67.25
CA PRO A 99 30.16 7.43 66.62
C PRO A 99 31.07 8.70 66.90
N PRO A 100 30.67 10.01 66.94
CA PRO A 100 29.33 10.62 67.09
C PRO A 100 29.14 12.02 66.35
N PRO A 101 28.38 13.07 66.80
CA PRO A 101 27.40 13.72 65.90
C PRO A 101 27.30 15.29 65.90
N ALA A 102 26.47 15.83 64.98
CA ALA A 102 25.71 17.12 65.08
C ALA A 102 26.52 18.45 65.23
N PRO A 103 25.88 19.65 65.35
CA PRO A 103 24.55 20.15 64.92
C PRO A 103 24.56 21.52 64.16
N GLY A 104 23.41 21.95 63.59
CA GLY A 104 22.83 23.26 63.98
C GLY A 104 22.68 24.44 62.99
N HIS A 105 21.48 25.05 63.04
CA HIS A 105 21.18 26.50 63.05
C HIS A 105 21.07 27.39 61.77
N THR A 106 19.81 27.54 61.32
CA THR A 106 19.00 28.78 61.29
C THR A 106 19.55 30.18 60.87
N SER A 107 18.93 30.71 59.82
CA SER A 107 18.35 32.08 59.66
C SER A 107 19.21 33.37 59.56
N SER A 108 19.06 34.02 58.40
CA SER A 108 18.77 35.46 58.14
C SER A 108 19.82 36.59 58.31
N SER A 109 19.91 37.36 57.22
CA SER A 109 19.97 38.84 57.08
C SER A 109 21.28 39.65 57.16
N THR A 110 21.66 40.10 55.95
CA THR A 110 21.97 41.50 55.52
C THR A 110 23.36 42.15 55.66
N SER A 111 23.76 42.73 54.51
CA SER A 111 24.75 43.81 54.28
C SER A 111 26.24 43.46 54.45
N SER A 112 27.18 43.94 53.63
CA SER A 112 27.09 44.62 52.32
C SER A 112 28.46 44.57 51.61
N GLY A 113 28.53 44.58 50.28
CA GLY A 113 29.80 44.62 49.55
C GLY A 113 29.73 44.17 48.09
N ASN A 114 29.55 45.13 47.18
CA ASN A 114 29.82 45.10 45.73
C ASN A 114 29.47 43.84 44.91
N SER A 115 28.39 43.95 44.12
CA SER A 115 28.43 43.98 42.64
C SER A 115 27.01 43.84 42.10
N ASN A 116 26.20 44.92 42.02
CA ASN A 116 24.81 44.76 41.60
C ASN A 116 24.04 46.03 41.21
N TRP A 117 22.91 45.78 40.51
CA TRP A 117 21.71 46.61 40.23
C TRP A 117 21.70 47.56 39.01
N ALA A 118 20.58 47.70 38.28
CA ALA A 118 19.34 46.89 38.23
C ALA A 118 18.45 47.21 37.00
N ASP A 119 17.53 46.29 36.73
CA ASP A 119 16.14 46.47 36.26
C ASP A 119 15.73 46.96 34.85
N PHE A 120 14.89 46.09 34.24
CA PHE A 120 13.55 46.30 33.67
C PHE A 120 13.18 47.44 32.69
N SER A 121 12.27 47.03 31.78
CA SER A 121 11.22 47.80 31.06
C SER A 121 11.46 48.31 29.61
N THR A 122 10.57 47.82 28.73
CA THR A 122 9.70 48.56 27.77
C THR A 122 10.25 49.64 26.80
N THR A 123 10.08 49.35 25.49
CA THR A 123 9.87 50.27 24.32
C THR A 123 11.01 51.11 23.67
N TRP A 124 10.97 51.12 22.31
CA TRP A 124 11.47 52.04 21.24
C TRP A 124 11.93 53.48 21.63
N PRO A 125 12.73 54.26 20.81
CA PRO A 125 12.85 54.23 19.33
C PRO A 125 14.20 54.71 18.65
N SER A 126 14.20 54.73 17.29
CA SER A 126 14.76 55.72 16.32
C SER A 126 16.16 56.42 16.42
N ASN A 127 16.99 56.16 15.38
CA ASN A 127 17.52 57.07 14.33
C ASN A 127 18.49 58.29 14.60
N THR A 128 19.27 58.64 13.55
CA THR A 128 20.08 59.87 13.25
C THR A 128 21.58 59.93 13.66
N THR A 129 22.55 60.57 12.94
CA THR A 129 22.72 61.05 11.53
C THR A 129 24.20 61.47 11.27
N SER A 130 24.61 61.63 9.98
CA SER A 130 25.84 62.27 9.38
C SER A 130 27.07 61.37 9.18
N GLN A 131 27.88 61.41 8.10
CA GLN A 131 27.94 62.07 6.75
C GLN A 131 29.03 61.30 5.92
N SER A 132 29.19 61.32 4.58
CA SER A 132 28.42 61.83 3.41
C SER A 132 28.90 61.15 2.08
N ASP A 133 28.25 61.52 0.95
CA ASP A 133 28.70 61.51 -0.46
C ASP A 133 28.89 60.22 -1.32
N SER A 134 28.32 60.34 -2.54
CA SER A 134 28.71 59.78 -3.86
C SER A 134 28.18 58.40 -4.35
N GLU A 135 27.18 58.51 -5.25
CA GLU A 135 27.01 57.86 -6.58
C GLU A 135 27.37 56.37 -6.86
N GLY A 136 26.51 55.72 -7.67
CA GLY A 136 26.91 54.62 -8.57
C GLY A 136 26.02 53.38 -8.58
N TRP A 137 25.09 53.28 -9.56
CA TRP A 137 24.40 52.02 -9.92
C TRP A 137 24.81 51.60 -11.33
N ASP A 138 25.31 50.37 -11.50
CA ASP A 138 25.31 49.57 -12.73
C ASP A 138 25.53 48.09 -12.29
N ALA A 139 24.72 47.07 -12.61
CA ALA A 139 24.15 46.56 -13.86
C ALA A 139 25.00 45.42 -14.49
N TRP A 140 24.50 44.86 -15.60
CA TRP A 140 25.10 43.85 -16.52
C TRP A 140 24.90 42.35 -16.21
N PRO A 141 24.74 41.48 -17.24
CA PRO A 141 24.26 41.77 -18.60
C PRO A 141 23.20 40.79 -19.16
N THR A 142 22.31 41.33 -19.99
CA THR A 142 21.59 40.60 -21.04
C THR A 142 22.31 40.78 -22.39
N SER A 143 22.13 39.84 -23.31
CA SER A 143 22.54 39.97 -24.72
C SER A 143 21.33 39.85 -25.65
N SER A 144 21.41 40.52 -26.80
CA SER A 144 20.25 40.96 -27.60
C SER A 144 20.38 40.55 -29.06
N ALA A 145 19.25 40.38 -29.78
CA ALA A 145 19.03 40.99 -31.10
C ALA A 145 17.64 40.68 -31.70
N ASN A 146 17.08 41.68 -32.39
CA ASN A 146 15.80 41.66 -33.11
C ASN A 146 15.84 40.86 -34.44
N GLN A 147 14.67 40.43 -34.94
CA GLN A 147 14.04 41.03 -36.14
C GLN A 147 12.62 40.50 -36.39
N ASN A 148 11.79 41.31 -37.06
CA ASN A 148 10.38 41.07 -37.40
C ASN A 148 10.15 41.66 -38.81
N PRO A 149 9.26 41.11 -39.68
CA PRO A 149 8.22 42.01 -40.21
C PRO A 149 6.86 41.38 -40.64
N SER A 150 5.79 42.10 -40.26
CA SER A 150 4.63 42.55 -41.07
C SER A 150 3.57 41.61 -41.71
N LEU A 151 2.33 41.78 -41.21
CA LEU A 151 1.09 42.19 -41.92
C LEU A 151 0.46 41.33 -43.05
N SER A 152 -0.79 40.87 -42.82
CA SER A 152 -1.98 41.34 -43.59
C SER A 152 -3.31 40.83 -42.98
N VAL A 153 -4.38 41.64 -43.10
CA VAL A 153 -5.78 41.29 -42.76
C VAL A 153 -6.68 41.85 -43.88
N PRO A 154 -7.77 41.15 -44.26
CA PRO A 154 -9.01 41.90 -44.50
C PRO A 154 -10.27 41.26 -43.88
N SER A 155 -11.10 42.15 -43.35
CA SER A 155 -12.36 42.02 -42.61
C SER A 155 -13.53 41.30 -43.30
N ALA A 156 -14.46 40.72 -42.52
CA ALA A 156 -15.89 41.08 -42.55
C ALA A 156 -16.79 40.44 -41.45
N GLN A 157 -17.56 41.31 -40.77
CA GLN A 157 -18.92 41.15 -40.20
C GLN A 157 -19.26 40.22 -39.00
N LEU A 158 -19.60 40.92 -37.91
CA LEU A 158 -20.24 40.54 -36.64
C LEU A 158 -21.38 39.49 -36.69
N ARG A 159 -21.45 38.67 -35.61
CA ARG A 159 -22.68 38.47 -34.82
C ARG A 159 -22.37 38.42 -33.31
N GLN A 160 -23.25 39.02 -32.50
CA GLN A 160 -23.14 39.10 -31.04
C GLN A 160 -23.28 37.72 -30.36
N ARG A 161 -22.50 37.45 -29.31
CA ARG A 161 -22.84 36.47 -28.26
C ARG A 161 -22.42 36.95 -26.87
N SER A 162 -23.19 36.51 -25.87
CA SER A 162 -23.07 36.88 -24.45
C SER A 162 -21.76 36.42 -23.82
N ALA A 163 -21.31 37.12 -22.78
CA ALA A 163 -20.05 36.86 -22.08
C ALA A 163 -20.31 36.52 -20.60
N PHE A 164 -20.44 35.22 -20.33
CA PHE A 164 -20.43 34.60 -19.00
C PHE A 164 -19.28 33.58 -18.94
N THR A 165 -18.13 34.01 -18.42
CA THR A 165 -16.95 33.18 -18.10
C THR A 165 -16.17 33.90 -17.00
N PRO A 166 -16.27 33.49 -15.72
CA PRO A 166 -15.42 34.01 -14.66
C PRO A 166 -14.06 33.28 -14.64
N ALA A 167 -12.96 34.03 -14.67
CA ALA A 167 -11.63 33.47 -14.48
C ALA A 167 -11.34 33.23 -12.98
N THR A 168 -11.47 31.98 -12.51
CA THR A 168 -11.08 31.62 -11.14
C THR A 168 -9.78 30.82 -11.14
N MET A 169 -8.74 31.38 -10.52
CA MET A 169 -7.45 30.72 -10.31
C MET A 169 -7.53 29.69 -9.18
N THR A 170 -7.60 28.40 -9.51
CA THR A 170 -7.28 27.32 -8.56
C THR A 170 -6.33 26.27 -9.16
N THR A 171 -5.33 25.97 -8.33
CA THR A 171 -4.26 24.99 -8.48
C THR A 171 -4.66 23.60 -8.96
N GLY A 172 -3.84 23.00 -9.82
CA GLY A 172 -3.60 21.55 -9.84
C GLY A 172 -4.71 20.69 -10.46
N SER A 173 -4.85 20.71 -11.78
CA SER A 173 -5.59 19.69 -12.54
C SER A 173 -5.05 19.60 -13.96
N SER A 174 -5.03 18.39 -14.53
CA SER A 174 -4.45 18.08 -15.84
C SER A 174 -4.96 19.02 -16.96
N PRO A 175 -4.12 19.34 -17.96
CA PRO A 175 -4.49 20.27 -19.03
C PRO A 175 -5.70 19.75 -19.84
N SER A 176 -6.53 20.69 -20.32
CA SER A 176 -7.60 20.36 -21.27
C SER A 176 -7.03 20.22 -22.68
N PRO A 177 -7.68 19.46 -23.58
CA PRO A 177 -7.20 19.24 -24.94
C PRO A 177 -7.28 20.53 -25.78
N VAL A 178 -6.39 20.67 -26.77
CA VAL A 178 -6.30 21.84 -27.65
C VAL A 178 -7.07 21.56 -28.93
N LEU A 179 -8.02 22.43 -29.27
CA LEU A 179 -8.89 22.25 -30.43
C LEU A 179 -8.08 22.18 -31.75
N GLY A 180 -8.26 21.10 -32.51
CA GLY A 180 -7.53 20.85 -33.76
C GLY A 180 -6.24 20.03 -33.63
N GLN A 181 -5.90 19.52 -32.45
CA GLN A 181 -4.80 18.56 -32.25
C GLN A 181 -5.25 17.08 -32.26
N GLY A 182 -6.56 16.82 -32.38
CA GLY A 182 -7.15 15.48 -32.33
C GLY A 182 -7.60 14.92 -33.67
N GLU A 183 -7.99 13.65 -33.65
CA GLU A 183 -8.56 12.97 -34.80
C GLU A 183 -10.00 13.44 -35.02
N LYS A 184 -10.26 14.11 -36.15
CA LYS A 184 -11.62 14.47 -36.56
C LYS A 184 -12.38 13.21 -36.98
N VAL A 185 -13.61 13.09 -36.49
CA VAL A 185 -14.48 11.95 -36.76
C VAL A 185 -15.83 12.44 -37.25
N GLU A 186 -16.32 11.86 -38.35
CA GLU A 186 -17.63 12.16 -38.92
C GLU A 186 -18.61 11.01 -38.66
N GLY A 187 -19.87 11.34 -38.39
CA GLY A 187 -20.95 10.36 -38.17
C GLY A 187 -20.90 9.57 -36.86
N LEU A 188 -19.93 9.83 -35.98
CA LEU A 188 -19.76 9.11 -34.72
C LEU A 188 -20.72 9.64 -33.64
N GLN A 189 -21.53 8.78 -33.01
CA GLN A 189 -22.45 9.17 -31.94
C GLN A 189 -22.13 8.45 -30.62
N ALA A 190 -22.40 9.13 -29.51
CA ALA A 190 -22.19 8.60 -28.17
C ALA A 190 -23.36 8.99 -27.25
N GLN A 191 -23.73 8.08 -26.35
CA GLN A 191 -24.79 8.28 -25.36
C GLN A 191 -24.19 8.49 -23.98
N ALA A 192 -24.64 9.54 -23.27
CA ALA A 192 -24.24 9.79 -21.90
C ALA A 192 -24.68 8.65 -20.95
N LEU A 193 -23.73 8.05 -20.24
CA LEU A 193 -24.00 7.07 -19.18
C LEU A 193 -24.32 7.74 -17.83
N TYR A 194 -23.80 8.95 -17.64
CA TYR A 194 -23.91 9.76 -16.44
C TYR A 194 -24.11 11.23 -16.84
N PRO A 195 -24.77 12.06 -16.00
CA PRO A 195 -24.76 13.50 -16.23
C PRO A 195 -23.34 14.04 -16.09
N TRP A 196 -22.99 14.98 -16.96
CA TRP A 196 -21.72 15.71 -16.91
C TRP A 196 -22.01 17.20 -16.83
N ARG A 197 -21.26 17.89 -15.96
CA ARG A 197 -21.30 19.34 -15.81
C ARG A 197 -19.95 19.91 -16.22
N ALA A 198 -19.98 20.97 -17.00
CA ALA A 198 -18.79 21.65 -17.48
C ALA A 198 -17.96 22.16 -16.30
N LYS A 199 -16.66 21.84 -16.30
CA LYS A 199 -15.68 22.32 -15.32
C LYS A 199 -14.84 23.51 -15.83
N LYS A 200 -15.00 23.84 -17.11
CA LYS A 200 -14.39 24.94 -17.87
C LYS A 200 -15.34 25.31 -19.00
N ASP A 201 -15.24 26.52 -19.53
CA ASP A 201 -16.17 27.09 -20.52
C ASP A 201 -16.16 26.35 -21.86
N ASN A 202 -15.05 25.69 -22.18
CA ASN A 202 -14.92 24.84 -23.37
C ASN A 202 -15.40 23.40 -23.15
N HIS A 203 -15.97 23.05 -21.99
CA HIS A 203 -16.54 21.72 -21.73
C HIS A 203 -18.04 21.67 -22.05
N LEU A 204 -18.52 20.55 -22.57
CA LEU A 204 -19.94 20.33 -22.83
C LEU A 204 -20.71 20.06 -21.53
N ASN A 205 -21.99 20.43 -21.45
CA ASN A 205 -22.91 19.99 -20.40
C ASN A 205 -23.92 19.01 -21.00
N PHE A 206 -24.22 17.91 -20.30
CA PHE A 206 -25.28 16.97 -20.71
C PHE A 206 -25.82 16.17 -19.53
N ASN A 207 -27.01 15.61 -19.68
CA ASN A 207 -27.60 14.68 -18.72
C ASN A 207 -27.48 13.22 -19.18
N LYS A 208 -27.68 12.28 -18.27
CA LYS A 208 -27.68 10.85 -18.57
C LYS A 208 -28.70 10.53 -19.67
N ASN A 209 -28.30 9.62 -20.58
CA ASN A 209 -29.00 9.16 -21.77
C ASN A 209 -29.07 10.14 -22.96
N GLU A 210 -28.55 11.38 -22.86
CA GLU A 210 -28.48 12.30 -24.00
C GLU A 210 -27.51 11.78 -25.09
N ILE A 211 -27.83 12.06 -26.36
CA ILE A 211 -27.04 11.67 -27.53
C ILE A 211 -26.19 12.86 -27.98
N ILE A 212 -24.88 12.62 -28.06
CA ILE A 212 -23.86 13.59 -28.45
C ILE A 212 -23.23 13.12 -29.76
N THR A 213 -23.18 13.98 -30.76
CA THR A 213 -22.41 13.75 -31.99
C THR A 213 -20.96 14.10 -31.71
N VAL A 214 -20.04 13.16 -31.88
CA VAL A 214 -18.61 13.39 -31.65
C VAL A 214 -17.99 13.96 -32.92
N LEU A 215 -17.21 15.04 -32.77
CA LEU A 215 -16.57 15.79 -33.85
C LEU A 215 -15.05 15.59 -33.87
N GLU A 216 -14.42 15.43 -32.70
CA GLU A 216 -12.97 15.28 -32.55
C GLU A 216 -12.64 14.38 -31.34
N GLN A 217 -11.64 13.52 -31.44
CA GLN A 217 -11.17 12.65 -30.36
C GLN A 217 -9.73 12.98 -29.93
N GLN A 218 -9.50 13.14 -28.62
CA GLN A 218 -8.18 13.32 -28.00
C GLN A 218 -8.08 12.53 -26.69
N ASP A 219 -7.38 11.40 -26.70
CA ASP A 219 -7.16 10.51 -25.54
C ASP A 219 -8.44 10.17 -24.74
N MET A 220 -8.59 10.82 -23.57
CA MET A 220 -9.69 10.64 -22.62
C MET A 220 -10.81 11.67 -22.79
N TRP A 221 -10.70 12.58 -23.75
CA TRP A 221 -11.63 13.69 -23.99
C TRP A 221 -12.08 13.74 -25.44
N TRP A 222 -13.38 13.97 -25.64
CA TRP A 222 -13.99 14.08 -26.96
C TRP A 222 -14.64 15.46 -27.10
N LEU A 223 -14.47 16.10 -28.25
CA LEU A 223 -15.24 17.27 -28.64
C LEU A 223 -16.52 16.76 -29.28
N GLY A 224 -17.67 17.25 -28.84
CA GLY A 224 -18.93 16.89 -29.47
C GLY A 224 -20.00 17.96 -29.35
N GLU A 225 -21.10 17.68 -30.03
CA GLU A 225 -22.22 18.56 -30.25
C GLU A 225 -23.52 17.85 -29.85
N LEU A 226 -24.30 18.51 -28.98
CA LEU A 226 -25.66 18.10 -28.66
C LEU A 226 -26.64 18.55 -29.75
N GLN A 227 -27.82 17.92 -29.80
CA GLN A 227 -28.90 18.30 -30.72
C GLN A 227 -29.36 19.78 -30.59
N ASN A 228 -29.05 20.45 -29.48
CA ASN A 228 -29.31 21.87 -29.25
C ASN A 228 -28.22 22.82 -29.82
N GLY A 229 -27.19 22.28 -30.49
CA GLY A 229 -26.08 23.05 -31.07
C GLY A 229 -25.03 23.54 -30.05
N GLN A 230 -25.09 23.09 -28.79
CA GLN A 230 -24.00 23.31 -27.84
C GLN A 230 -22.84 22.37 -28.17
N ARG A 231 -21.63 22.93 -28.20
CA ARG A 231 -20.38 22.22 -28.49
C ARG A 231 -19.42 22.34 -27.31
N GLY A 232 -18.69 21.28 -27.01
CA GLY A 232 -17.65 21.32 -26.00
C GLY A 232 -16.97 19.97 -25.76
N TRP A 233 -15.89 20.01 -24.98
CA TRP A 233 -15.12 18.86 -24.56
C TRP A 233 -15.81 18.11 -23.42
N PHE A 234 -15.80 16.78 -23.47
CA PHE A 234 -16.28 15.95 -22.37
C PHE A 234 -15.45 14.66 -22.24
N PRO A 235 -15.41 14.05 -21.04
CA PRO A 235 -14.63 12.83 -20.85
C PRO A 235 -15.29 11.63 -21.56
N LYS A 236 -14.50 10.88 -22.30
CA LYS A 236 -14.88 9.62 -22.95
C LYS A 236 -15.50 8.61 -21.99
N SER A 237 -15.08 8.61 -20.72
CA SER A 237 -15.60 7.73 -19.66
C SER A 237 -17.05 8.01 -19.26
N TYR A 238 -17.60 9.18 -19.59
CA TYR A 238 -18.99 9.54 -19.28
C TYR A 238 -19.99 9.11 -20.35
N VAL A 239 -19.52 8.53 -21.46
CA VAL A 239 -20.36 8.13 -22.59
C VAL A 239 -20.10 6.69 -23.03
N LYS A 240 -21.08 6.08 -23.70
CA LYS A 240 -20.96 4.83 -24.45
C LYS A 240 -21.13 5.12 -25.93
N LEU A 241 -20.29 4.53 -26.77
CA LEU A 241 -20.43 4.68 -28.22
C LEU A 241 -21.72 4.02 -28.72
N ILE A 242 -22.49 4.73 -29.55
CA ILE A 242 -23.55 4.16 -30.38
C ILE A 242 -23.06 4.27 -31.82
N SER A 243 -22.62 3.14 -32.39
CA SER A 243 -22.14 3.11 -33.77
C SER A 243 -23.24 3.48 -34.76
N ALA A 244 -22.89 4.25 -35.79
CA ALA A 244 -23.80 4.53 -36.90
C ALA A 244 -24.18 3.21 -37.61
N ASN A 245 -25.47 3.06 -37.94
CA ASN A 245 -25.97 1.87 -38.61
C ASN A 245 -25.93 2.02 -40.14
N VAL A 246 -25.58 0.91 -40.80
CA VAL A 246 -25.44 0.77 -42.26
C VAL A 246 -26.76 1.02 -42.99
N THR A 247 -26.71 1.74 -44.11
CA THR A 247 -27.78 1.81 -45.11
C THR A 247 -27.90 0.50 -45.90
N VAL A 248 -29.08 -0.13 -45.85
CA VAL A 248 -29.48 -1.30 -46.67
C VAL A 248 -30.28 -0.82 -47.90
N PRO A 249 -30.36 -1.57 -49.02
CA PRO A 249 -31.51 -2.50 -49.23
C PRO A 249 -31.16 -3.72 -50.15
N PRO A 250 -32.12 -4.54 -50.64
CA PRO A 250 -32.99 -5.44 -49.86
C PRO A 250 -33.10 -6.87 -50.46
N SER A 251 -33.55 -7.89 -49.67
CA SER A 251 -34.67 -8.78 -50.05
C SER A 251 -34.96 -9.97 -49.09
N THR A 252 -36.25 -10.26 -48.97
CA THR A 252 -36.91 -11.57 -48.70
C THR A 252 -36.82 -12.30 -47.33
N VAL A 253 -37.85 -12.02 -46.51
CA VAL A 253 -38.81 -12.94 -45.83
C VAL A 253 -38.35 -14.28 -45.21
N ALA A 254 -38.71 -14.49 -43.91
CA ALA A 254 -39.52 -15.63 -43.39
C ALA A 254 -39.02 -16.34 -42.09
N ARG A 255 -39.54 -15.86 -40.95
CA ARG A 255 -40.37 -16.60 -39.95
C ARG A 255 -39.84 -17.89 -39.24
N ASN A 256 -39.62 -17.71 -37.93
CA ASN A 256 -40.11 -18.52 -36.78
C ASN A 256 -39.65 -19.96 -36.44
N LYS A 257 -39.38 -20.09 -35.12
CA LYS A 257 -39.78 -21.13 -34.14
C LYS A 257 -38.93 -22.40 -33.92
N ASN A 258 -38.38 -22.44 -32.70
CA ASN A 258 -38.56 -23.45 -31.64
C ASN A 258 -38.10 -24.92 -31.78
N THR A 259 -37.51 -25.37 -30.66
CA THR A 259 -37.63 -26.67 -29.96
C THR A 259 -36.93 -27.94 -30.48
N SER A 260 -35.95 -28.36 -29.66
CA SER A 260 -35.79 -29.69 -29.02
C SER A 260 -35.39 -30.96 -29.79
N GLU A 261 -34.41 -31.63 -29.17
CA GLU A 261 -34.26 -33.08 -28.96
C GLU A 261 -33.62 -34.00 -30.04
N SER A 262 -32.47 -34.55 -29.62
CA SER A 262 -32.00 -35.96 -29.66
C SER A 262 -32.29 -36.89 -30.86
N GLY A 263 -31.27 -37.63 -31.28
CA GLY A 263 -31.41 -38.86 -32.09
C GLY A 263 -30.05 -39.42 -32.53
N MET A 264 -29.75 -40.68 -32.20
CA MET A 264 -28.45 -41.33 -32.46
C MET A 264 -28.35 -42.03 -33.83
N SER A 265 -27.10 -42.23 -34.28
CA SER A 265 -26.54 -43.38 -35.01
C SER A 265 -27.33 -44.10 -36.12
N GLU A 266 -26.71 -44.25 -37.31
CA GLU A 266 -26.08 -45.53 -37.72
C GLU A 266 -25.22 -45.41 -39.00
N SER A 267 -24.43 -46.44 -39.29
CA SER A 267 -23.50 -46.64 -40.42
C SER A 267 -23.09 -48.13 -40.45
N PRO A 268 -22.31 -48.67 -41.41
CA PRO A 268 -22.16 -48.43 -42.86
C PRO A 268 -22.58 -49.73 -43.62
N PRO A 269 -22.06 -50.08 -44.82
CA PRO A 269 -20.75 -50.78 -44.95
C PRO A 269 -20.02 -50.35 -46.26
N ASN A 270 -19.00 -50.99 -46.86
CA ASN A 270 -18.15 -52.19 -46.64
C ASN A 270 -16.76 -51.91 -47.31
N GLY A 271 -15.80 -52.86 -47.38
CA GLY A 271 -14.71 -52.70 -48.39
C GLY A 271 -13.41 -53.51 -48.38
N LYS A 272 -13.07 -54.31 -47.35
CA LYS A 272 -11.93 -55.28 -47.28
C LYS A 272 -10.48 -54.79 -47.07
N ARG A 273 -9.75 -55.62 -46.32
CA ARG A 273 -8.29 -55.70 -46.00
C ARG A 273 -7.71 -56.92 -46.76
N PRO A 274 -6.37 -57.15 -46.89
CA PRO A 274 -5.56 -57.59 -45.73
C PRO A 274 -4.04 -57.22 -45.71
N SER A 275 -3.49 -57.24 -44.47
CA SER A 275 -2.14 -57.69 -44.04
C SER A 275 -0.80 -57.10 -44.54
N SER A 276 0.13 -57.08 -43.57
CA SER A 276 1.61 -57.01 -43.65
C SER A 276 2.28 -55.63 -43.77
N SER A 277 3.44 -55.51 -43.13
CA SER A 277 4.15 -54.27 -42.77
C SER A 277 5.59 -54.28 -43.34
N PRO A 278 6.54 -53.37 -42.97
CA PRO A 278 7.12 -52.48 -43.96
C PRO A 278 8.61 -52.74 -44.26
N THR A 279 9.10 -52.19 -45.37
CA THR A 279 10.54 -52.20 -45.73
C THR A 279 11.15 -50.80 -45.78
N LYS A 280 11.81 -50.46 -44.68
CA LYS A 280 13.08 -49.71 -44.54
C LYS A 280 13.32 -48.44 -45.38
N SER A 281 13.48 -47.33 -44.66
CA SER A 281 14.75 -46.57 -44.71
C SER A 281 15.38 -46.56 -43.30
N SER A 282 16.66 -46.22 -43.18
CA SER A 282 17.55 -46.67 -42.10
C SER A 282 17.46 -45.89 -40.79
N ASP A 283 17.47 -46.63 -39.69
CA ASP A 283 17.54 -46.15 -38.30
C ASP A 283 19.00 -45.88 -37.91
N THR A 284 19.31 -44.68 -37.40
CA THR A 284 20.63 -44.32 -36.87
C THR A 284 20.57 -44.31 -35.34
N GLY A 285 20.77 -45.47 -34.73
CA GLY A 285 20.88 -45.58 -33.27
C GLY A 285 22.09 -44.81 -32.73
N GLU A 286 21.92 -44.15 -31.59
CA GLU A 286 23.01 -43.38 -30.96
C GLU A 286 23.96 -44.31 -30.20
N GLU A 287 25.28 -44.10 -30.35
CA GLU A 287 26.31 -44.88 -29.66
C GLU A 287 26.65 -44.29 -28.28
N TYR A 288 26.55 -45.14 -27.26
CA TYR A 288 26.92 -44.83 -25.89
C TYR A 288 28.03 -45.78 -25.40
N VAL A 289 28.87 -45.31 -24.47
CA VAL A 289 29.89 -46.12 -23.79
C VAL A 289 29.40 -46.44 -22.37
N ALA A 290 29.46 -47.71 -21.99
CA ALA A 290 29.21 -48.18 -20.64
C ALA A 290 30.23 -47.62 -19.65
N MET A 291 29.77 -46.84 -18.67
CA MET A 291 30.57 -46.26 -17.60
C MET A 291 30.83 -47.23 -16.46
N TYR A 292 30.01 -48.27 -16.31
CA TYR A 292 30.13 -49.32 -15.31
C TYR A 292 29.64 -50.65 -15.90
N THR A 293 30.12 -51.78 -15.37
CA THR A 293 29.58 -53.10 -15.70
C THR A 293 28.18 -53.24 -15.11
N TYR A 294 27.24 -53.71 -15.93
CA TYR A 294 25.88 -54.04 -15.53
C TYR A 294 25.62 -55.51 -15.86
N GLU A 295 25.32 -56.31 -14.85
CA GLU A 295 24.96 -57.72 -14.96
C GLU A 295 23.59 -57.94 -14.31
N SER A 296 22.66 -58.55 -15.04
CA SER A 296 21.32 -58.89 -14.55
C SER A 296 20.99 -60.33 -14.93
N THR A 297 20.29 -61.01 -14.03
CA THR A 297 19.74 -62.36 -14.25
C THR A 297 18.29 -62.34 -14.72
N GLU A 298 17.69 -61.16 -14.89
CA GLU A 298 16.29 -61.02 -15.30
C GLU A 298 16.10 -61.18 -16.82
N GLN A 299 14.98 -61.81 -17.21
CA GLN A 299 14.74 -62.24 -18.59
C GLN A 299 14.18 -61.09 -19.44
N GLY A 300 15.07 -60.18 -19.86
CA GLY A 300 14.74 -58.98 -20.64
C GLY A 300 15.80 -57.89 -20.54
N ASP A 301 16.70 -58.00 -19.58
CA ASP A 301 17.75 -57.02 -19.32
C ASP A 301 18.98 -57.23 -20.22
N LEU A 302 19.66 -56.14 -20.57
CA LEU A 302 20.89 -56.14 -21.34
C LEU A 302 22.10 -56.02 -20.43
N SER A 303 22.78 -57.15 -20.16
CA SER A 303 24.07 -57.13 -19.46
C SER A 303 25.24 -56.73 -20.36
N PHE A 304 26.16 -55.90 -19.87
CA PHE A 304 27.36 -55.40 -20.56
C PHE A 304 28.46 -55.00 -19.57
N GLN A 305 29.71 -54.94 -20.00
CA GLN A 305 30.86 -54.55 -19.17
C GLN A 305 31.23 -53.07 -19.32
N GLN A 306 31.91 -52.53 -18.31
CA GLN A 306 32.49 -51.19 -18.35
C GLN A 306 33.41 -51.02 -19.58
N GLY A 307 33.09 -50.04 -20.44
CA GLY A 307 33.78 -49.79 -21.70
C GLY A 307 33.05 -50.30 -22.95
N ASP A 308 32.04 -51.18 -22.81
CA ASP A 308 31.27 -51.68 -23.95
C ASP A 308 30.50 -50.56 -24.67
N ILE A 309 30.33 -50.71 -25.99
CA ILE A 309 29.54 -49.79 -26.81
C ILE A 309 28.09 -50.29 -26.84
N VAL A 310 27.20 -49.53 -26.21
CA VAL A 310 25.76 -49.76 -26.20
C VAL A 310 25.11 -48.92 -27.28
N MET A 311 24.52 -49.56 -28.29
CA MET A 311 23.72 -48.87 -29.30
C MET A 311 22.31 -48.69 -28.75
N VAL A 312 21.93 -47.45 -28.42
CA VAL A 312 20.64 -47.15 -27.78
C VAL A 312 19.56 -47.02 -28.84
N THR A 313 18.48 -47.80 -28.68
CA THR A 313 17.36 -47.87 -29.63
C THR A 313 16.09 -47.22 -29.10
N ARG A 314 15.90 -47.14 -27.76
CA ARG A 314 14.80 -46.42 -27.11
C ARG A 314 15.24 -45.81 -25.79
N LYS A 315 14.76 -44.61 -25.49
CA LYS A 315 15.03 -43.86 -24.25
C LYS A 315 13.70 -43.49 -23.57
N GLU A 316 13.24 -44.31 -22.63
CA GLU A 316 11.97 -44.09 -21.90
C GLU A 316 12.23 -44.14 -20.38
N GLY A 317 12.21 -42.97 -19.73
CA GLY A 317 12.53 -42.88 -18.29
C GLY A 317 13.97 -43.29 -17.96
N ASP A 318 14.14 -43.88 -16.78
CA ASP A 318 15.46 -44.26 -16.25
C ASP A 318 16.03 -45.56 -16.86
N TRP A 319 15.21 -46.35 -17.56
CA TRP A 319 15.57 -47.64 -18.16
C TRP A 319 15.49 -47.57 -19.70
N TRP A 320 16.63 -47.70 -20.37
CA TRP A 320 16.73 -47.57 -21.83
C TRP A 320 16.83 -48.93 -22.50
N THR A 321 16.34 -49.04 -23.74
CA THR A 321 16.52 -50.25 -24.57
C THR A 321 17.71 -50.06 -25.50
N GLY A 322 18.61 -51.03 -25.54
CA GLY A 322 19.77 -50.99 -26.43
C GLY A 322 20.27 -52.36 -26.82
N THR A 323 21.35 -52.37 -27.60
CA THR A 323 21.95 -53.60 -28.14
C THR A 323 23.46 -53.57 -27.94
N VAL A 324 24.01 -54.67 -27.39
CA VAL A 324 25.45 -54.94 -27.24
C VAL A 324 25.73 -56.34 -27.75
N GLY A 325 26.70 -56.51 -28.64
CA GLY A 325 27.12 -57.83 -29.14
C GLY A 325 26.00 -58.66 -29.80
N GLY A 326 24.96 -58.01 -30.33
CA GLY A 326 23.79 -58.68 -30.93
C GLY A 326 22.71 -59.15 -29.93
N LYS A 327 22.91 -58.95 -28.62
CA LYS A 327 21.86 -59.09 -27.61
C LYS A 327 21.15 -57.74 -27.42
N THR A 328 19.83 -57.76 -27.26
CA THR A 328 19.00 -56.58 -27.04
C THR A 328 18.20 -56.75 -25.75
N GLY A 329 18.10 -55.69 -24.95
CA GLY A 329 17.38 -55.69 -23.68
C GLY A 329 17.32 -54.29 -23.06
N VAL A 330 16.72 -54.20 -21.87
CA VAL A 330 16.66 -52.95 -21.10
C VAL A 330 17.80 -52.82 -20.10
N PHE A 331 18.23 -51.60 -19.78
CA PHE A 331 19.31 -51.34 -18.83
C PHE A 331 19.20 -49.93 -18.21
N PRO A 332 19.78 -49.67 -17.02
CA PRO A 332 19.73 -48.35 -16.39
C PRO A 332 20.55 -47.30 -17.17
N SER A 333 19.90 -46.19 -17.53
CA SER A 333 20.47 -45.11 -18.34
C SER A 333 21.74 -44.47 -17.75
N ASN A 334 21.86 -44.43 -16.43
CA ASN A 334 23.02 -43.89 -15.71
C ASN A 334 24.29 -44.77 -15.79
N TYR A 335 24.19 -45.98 -16.36
CA TYR A 335 25.34 -46.86 -16.61
C TYR A 335 26.05 -46.57 -17.92
N VAL A 336 25.56 -45.63 -18.75
CA VAL A 336 26.15 -45.30 -20.05
C VAL A 336 26.30 -43.78 -20.26
N LYS A 337 27.24 -43.35 -21.11
CA LYS A 337 27.40 -41.95 -21.54
C LYS A 337 27.50 -41.83 -23.07
N PRO A 338 27.14 -40.69 -23.69
CA PRO A 338 27.34 -40.49 -25.13
C PRO A 338 28.81 -40.69 -25.52
N ARG A 339 29.07 -41.27 -26.70
CA ARG A 339 30.42 -41.46 -27.22
C ARG A 339 30.86 -40.23 -28.03
N ASP A 340 31.62 -39.34 -27.41
CA ASP A 340 32.20 -38.17 -28.08
C ASP A 340 33.13 -38.58 -29.25
N SER A 341 32.98 -37.91 -30.39
CA SER A 341 33.72 -38.18 -31.62
C SER A 341 34.82 -37.14 -31.90
N SER A 342 35.91 -37.19 -31.13
CA SER A 342 37.19 -36.55 -31.49
C SER A 342 38.40 -37.24 -30.83
N ILE A 343 39.59 -37.13 -31.46
CA ILE A 343 40.70 -38.12 -31.34
C ILE A 343 41.87 -37.66 -30.44
N GLU A 344 42.61 -38.66 -29.98
CA GLU A 344 43.85 -38.72 -29.17
C GLU A 344 44.99 -37.73 -29.53
N SER A 345 45.84 -37.35 -28.55
CA SER A 345 47.28 -37.78 -28.50
C SER A 345 48.19 -37.00 -27.51
N LEU A 346 49.08 -37.74 -26.82
CA LEU A 346 50.46 -37.41 -26.32
C LEU A 346 50.72 -36.27 -25.28
N GLY A 347 51.61 -36.54 -24.31
CA GLY A 347 52.27 -35.56 -23.39
C GLY A 347 53.80 -35.63 -23.51
N PRO A 348 54.65 -35.40 -22.47
CA PRO A 348 54.48 -34.70 -21.18
C PRO A 348 55.64 -33.69 -20.83
N ALA A 349 55.66 -33.17 -19.58
CA ALA A 349 56.67 -32.31 -18.89
C ALA A 349 56.51 -30.77 -18.97
N GLY A 350 56.82 -29.98 -17.92
CA GLY A 350 57.11 -30.33 -16.53
C GLY A 350 57.50 -29.17 -15.57
N LYS A 351 57.11 -29.33 -14.29
CA LYS A 351 57.69 -28.78 -13.02
C LYS A 351 57.54 -27.29 -12.60
N THR A 352 57.46 -27.16 -11.26
CA THR A 352 57.51 -25.98 -10.36
C THR A 352 56.20 -25.19 -10.21
N GLY A 353 55.75 -24.78 -9.01
CA GLY A 353 56.27 -25.00 -7.65
C GLY A 353 55.19 -24.78 -6.56
N SER A 354 55.35 -25.38 -5.39
CA SER A 354 54.32 -25.49 -4.33
C SER A 354 54.20 -24.25 -3.43
N LEU A 355 53.00 -23.97 -2.89
CA LEU A 355 52.68 -23.86 -1.43
C LEU A 355 51.31 -23.21 -1.17
N GLY A 356 50.56 -23.69 -0.16
CA GLY A 356 49.40 -22.96 0.39
C GLY A 356 48.10 -23.72 0.70
N LYS A 357 48.14 -24.91 1.32
CA LYS A 357 46.93 -25.54 1.92
C LYS A 357 47.05 -25.68 3.44
N LYS A 358 46.00 -25.27 4.16
CA LYS A 358 45.91 -25.36 5.63
C LYS A 358 45.82 -26.83 6.09
N PRO A 359 46.28 -27.16 7.32
CA PRO A 359 46.14 -28.50 7.89
C PRO A 359 44.67 -28.89 8.06
N GLU A 360 44.30 -30.06 7.54
CA GLU A 360 42.97 -30.65 7.69
C GLU A 360 42.90 -31.53 8.95
N ILE A 361 41.92 -31.29 9.83
CA ILE A 361 41.70 -32.08 11.05
C ILE A 361 40.40 -32.86 10.90
N ALA A 362 40.36 -34.12 11.34
CA ALA A 362 39.14 -34.92 11.40
C ALA A 362 38.89 -35.44 12.83
N GLN A 363 37.61 -35.64 13.17
CA GLN A 363 37.19 -36.30 14.40
C GLN A 363 36.75 -37.73 14.11
N VAL A 364 37.21 -38.69 14.91
CA VAL A 364 36.76 -40.08 14.85
C VAL A 364 35.28 -40.17 15.23
N ILE A 365 34.46 -40.78 14.36
CA ILE A 365 33.02 -41.00 14.60
C ILE A 365 32.70 -42.46 14.94
N ALA A 366 33.57 -43.41 14.61
CA ALA A 366 33.40 -44.83 14.93
C ALA A 366 34.74 -45.46 15.37
N ALA A 367 34.68 -46.44 16.26
CA ALA A 367 35.88 -47.15 16.72
C ALA A 367 36.47 -48.02 15.60
N TYR A 368 37.79 -48.04 15.47
CA TYR A 368 38.50 -48.89 14.51
C TYR A 368 39.74 -49.49 15.16
N THR A 369 39.86 -50.82 15.18
CA THR A 369 41.06 -51.50 15.69
C THR A 369 42.00 -51.77 14.52
N ALA A 370 43.24 -51.27 14.60
CA ALA A 370 44.26 -51.54 13.58
C ALA A 370 44.49 -53.05 13.42
N THR A 371 44.36 -53.56 12.19
CA THR A 371 44.60 -54.96 11.84
C THR A 371 46.04 -55.20 11.34
N GLY A 372 46.86 -54.15 11.23
CA GLY A 372 48.29 -54.25 10.89
C GLY A 372 49.10 -53.06 11.43
N ALA A 373 50.43 -53.20 11.45
CA ALA A 373 51.34 -52.21 12.05
C ALA A 373 51.37 -50.84 11.35
N GLU A 374 50.97 -50.79 10.07
CA GLU A 374 50.82 -49.57 9.26
C GLU A 374 49.53 -48.79 9.57
N GLN A 375 48.62 -49.35 10.38
CA GLN A 375 47.29 -48.80 10.62
C GLN A 375 47.17 -48.17 12.01
N LEU A 376 46.29 -47.17 12.13
CA LEU A 376 46.07 -46.43 13.37
C LEU A 376 44.76 -46.89 14.04
N THR A 377 44.85 -47.38 15.28
CA THR A 377 43.67 -47.68 16.10
C THR A 377 42.97 -46.38 16.50
N LEU A 378 41.68 -46.28 16.21
CA LEU A 378 40.83 -45.11 16.45
C LEU A 378 39.83 -45.39 17.57
N ALA A 379 39.73 -44.45 18.52
CA ALA A 379 38.64 -44.40 19.49
C ALA A 379 37.69 -43.21 19.17
N PRO A 380 36.36 -43.38 19.30
CA PRO A 380 35.40 -42.31 19.02
C PRO A 380 35.72 -41.01 19.75
N GLY A 381 35.57 -39.88 19.06
CA GLY A 381 35.83 -38.55 19.59
C GLY A 381 37.28 -38.06 19.49
N GLN A 382 38.25 -38.92 19.18
CA GLN A 382 39.65 -38.51 18.98
C GLN A 382 39.83 -37.55 17.80
N LEU A 383 40.85 -36.67 17.87
CA LEU A 383 41.20 -35.74 16.79
C LEU A 383 42.48 -36.20 16.08
N ILE A 384 42.42 -36.22 14.76
CA ILE A 384 43.49 -36.69 13.88
C ILE A 384 43.83 -35.60 12.87
N LEU A 385 45.12 -35.29 12.74
CA LEU A 385 45.62 -34.44 11.66
C LEU A 385 45.78 -35.28 10.39
N ILE A 386 45.03 -34.97 9.33
CA ILE A 386 45.06 -35.72 8.07
C ILE A 386 46.30 -35.33 7.27
N ARG A 387 47.11 -36.32 6.89
CA ARG A 387 48.38 -36.14 6.16
C ARG A 387 48.27 -36.58 4.70
N LYS A 388 47.62 -37.71 4.43
CA LYS A 388 47.38 -38.21 3.06
C LYS A 388 46.00 -38.86 2.96
N LYS A 389 45.46 -38.91 1.75
CA LYS A 389 44.23 -39.62 1.38
C LYS A 389 44.54 -40.41 0.12
N ASN A 390 44.11 -41.67 0.02
CA ASN A 390 44.21 -42.45 -1.21
C ASN A 390 42.82 -42.64 -1.86
N PRO A 391 42.75 -42.96 -3.18
CA PRO A 391 41.48 -43.18 -3.86
C PRO A 391 40.68 -44.39 -3.33
N GLY A 392 41.34 -45.33 -2.67
CA GLY A 392 40.72 -46.51 -2.04
C GLY A 392 40.00 -46.23 -0.72
N GLY A 393 39.78 -44.96 -0.36
CA GLY A 393 39.01 -44.59 0.84
C GLY A 393 39.78 -44.75 2.17
N TRP A 394 41.11 -44.89 2.14
CA TRP A 394 41.95 -44.90 3.34
C TRP A 394 42.73 -43.59 3.49
N TRP A 395 42.80 -43.08 4.71
CA TRP A 395 43.48 -41.83 5.06
C TRP A 395 44.63 -42.10 6.04
N GLU A 396 45.77 -41.45 5.83
CA GLU A 396 46.92 -41.46 6.74
C GLU A 396 46.79 -40.24 7.65
N GLY A 397 46.87 -40.45 8.96
CA GLY A 397 46.74 -39.36 9.91
C GLY A 397 47.59 -39.54 11.16
N GLU A 398 47.79 -38.43 11.86
CA GLU A 398 48.64 -38.31 13.05
C GLU A 398 47.78 -38.01 14.28
N LEU A 399 47.84 -38.89 15.29
CA LEU A 399 47.04 -38.77 16.50
C LEU A 399 47.64 -37.72 17.45
N GLN A 400 46.87 -36.67 17.76
CA GLN A 400 47.28 -35.66 18.74
C GLN A 400 46.86 -36.04 20.16
N ALA A 401 47.70 -36.81 20.85
CA ALA A 401 47.56 -37.11 22.28
C ALA A 401 48.55 -36.26 23.11
N ARG A 402 48.01 -35.47 24.06
CA ARG A 402 48.82 -34.59 24.94
C ARG A 402 49.64 -35.45 25.91
N GLY A 403 50.96 -35.54 25.71
CA GLY A 403 51.89 -36.19 26.64
C GLY A 403 52.40 -37.59 26.27
N LYS A 404 52.18 -38.10 25.04
CA LYS A 404 52.81 -39.34 24.54
C LYS A 404 53.47 -39.14 23.18
N LYS A 405 54.38 -40.04 22.79
CA LYS A 405 55.01 -40.05 21.45
C LYS A 405 53.91 -40.16 20.37
N ARG A 406 54.08 -39.39 19.30
CA ARG A 406 53.10 -39.29 18.20
C ARG A 406 52.99 -40.62 17.46
N GLN A 407 51.78 -41.06 17.18
CA GLN A 407 51.48 -42.25 16.39
C GLN A 407 50.86 -41.83 15.06
N ILE A 408 51.31 -42.47 13.98
CA ILE A 408 50.89 -42.22 12.60
C ILE A 408 50.51 -43.56 12.00
N GLY A 409 49.42 -43.61 11.24
CA GLY A 409 49.02 -44.80 10.50
C GLY A 409 47.78 -44.54 9.64
N TRP A 410 47.42 -45.55 8.86
CA TRP A 410 46.26 -45.52 7.97
C TRP A 410 44.97 -46.01 8.67
N PHE A 411 43.85 -45.41 8.30
CA PHE A 411 42.51 -45.82 8.74
C PHE A 411 41.45 -45.53 7.66
N PRO A 412 40.28 -46.17 7.67
CA PRO A 412 39.25 -45.94 6.66
C PRO A 412 38.55 -44.58 6.85
N ALA A 413 38.31 -43.87 5.75
CA ALA A 413 37.77 -42.51 5.72
C ALA A 413 36.39 -42.37 6.36
N ASN A 414 35.54 -43.40 6.24
CA ASN A 414 34.19 -43.44 6.78
C ASN A 414 34.14 -43.57 8.32
N TYR A 415 35.27 -43.76 9.00
CA TYR A 415 35.36 -43.79 10.47
C TYR A 415 35.69 -42.41 11.05
N VAL A 416 35.90 -41.38 10.21
CA VAL A 416 36.18 -40.00 10.63
C VAL A 416 35.29 -38.98 9.92
N LYS A 417 35.02 -37.86 10.58
CA LYS A 417 34.33 -36.69 10.02
C LYS A 417 35.31 -35.51 9.96
N LEU A 418 35.50 -34.95 8.77
CA LEU A 418 36.38 -33.79 8.57
C LEU A 418 35.82 -32.56 9.31
N LEU A 419 36.68 -31.84 10.04
CA LEU A 419 36.32 -30.63 10.77
C LEU A 419 36.83 -29.38 10.02
N SER A 420 35.90 -28.62 9.46
CA SER A 420 36.17 -27.27 8.96
C SER A 420 36.53 -26.32 10.12
N PRO A 421 37.32 -25.25 9.89
CA PRO A 421 37.75 -24.38 10.98
C PRO A 421 36.61 -23.52 11.56
N SER A 422 36.26 -23.75 12.83
CA SER A 422 35.38 -22.92 13.72
C SER A 422 33.87 -22.91 13.34
N THR A 423 32.90 -22.94 14.26
CA THR A 423 32.91 -22.90 15.75
C THR A 423 31.89 -23.86 16.39
N SER A 424 32.25 -24.40 17.57
CA SER A 424 31.45 -25.01 18.67
C SER A 424 29.90 -24.92 18.63
N LYS A 425 29.13 -26.03 18.74
CA LYS A 425 28.76 -26.85 19.97
C LYS A 425 27.79 -26.11 20.92
N THR A 426 26.73 -26.70 21.52
CA THR A 426 26.58 -28.04 22.19
C THR A 426 25.15 -28.65 22.13
N THR A 427 25.03 -29.95 22.47
CA THR A 427 23.82 -30.83 22.52
C THR A 427 23.48 -31.28 23.99
N PRO A 428 22.80 -32.42 24.30
CA PRO A 428 21.34 -32.64 24.30
C PRO A 428 20.81 -33.36 25.59
N THR A 429 19.52 -33.76 25.64
CA THR A 429 19.05 -34.90 26.47
C THR A 429 17.93 -35.72 25.78
N GLU A 430 18.00 -37.05 25.91
CA GLU A 430 17.13 -38.12 25.38
C GLU A 430 16.35 -38.81 26.56
N PRO A 431 15.57 -39.94 26.46
CA PRO A 431 15.36 -40.92 25.35
C PRO A 431 13.93 -41.53 25.12
N THR A 432 13.83 -42.42 24.10
CA THR A 432 12.99 -43.68 24.01
C THR A 432 11.50 -43.66 23.50
N PRO A 433 10.93 -44.78 22.93
CA PRO A 433 10.28 -44.79 21.60
C PRO A 433 8.93 -45.61 21.56
N PRO A 434 8.53 -46.36 20.49
CA PRO A 434 8.34 -46.08 19.04
C PRO A 434 6.87 -46.31 18.55
N LYS A 435 6.49 -45.84 17.34
CA LYS A 435 5.43 -46.50 16.52
C LYS A 435 5.54 -46.21 15.01
N LEU A 436 4.98 -47.12 14.19
CA LEU A 436 5.12 -47.24 12.73
C LEU A 436 4.04 -46.50 11.90
N ALA A 437 4.42 -46.22 10.65
CA ALA A 437 3.62 -45.91 9.43
C ALA A 437 3.44 -44.43 9.03
N PRO A 438 3.22 -44.12 7.74
CA PRO A 438 3.83 -44.67 6.50
C PRO A 438 4.71 -43.59 5.80
N ALA A 439 5.35 -43.92 4.66
CA ALA A 439 6.19 -42.95 3.94
C ALA A 439 5.35 -41.92 3.15
N SER A 440 5.51 -40.62 3.44
CA SER A 440 4.95 -39.54 2.62
C SER A 440 5.91 -39.16 1.48
N THR A 441 5.37 -39.01 0.27
CA THR A 441 6.11 -38.66 -0.95
C THR A 441 6.27 -37.16 -1.09
N GLY A 442 7.23 -36.58 -0.36
CA GLY A 442 7.59 -35.17 -0.46
C GLY A 442 8.28 -34.80 -1.79
N LEU A 443 7.84 -33.72 -2.43
CA LEU A 443 8.38 -33.19 -3.68
C LEU A 443 9.73 -32.47 -3.50
N CYS A 444 9.90 -31.73 -2.41
CA CYS A 444 11.15 -31.09 -2.01
C CYS A 444 11.10 -30.70 -0.53
N GLN A 445 12.25 -30.24 0.01
CA GLN A 445 12.32 -29.65 1.34
C GLN A 445 12.57 -28.14 1.25
N VAL A 446 11.91 -27.40 2.12
CA VAL A 446 12.02 -25.95 2.24
C VAL A 446 12.24 -25.60 3.71
N ILE A 447 13.02 -24.56 3.97
CA ILE A 447 13.29 -24.05 5.31
C ILE A 447 12.51 -22.74 5.50
N GLY A 448 11.85 -22.60 6.65
CA GLY A 448 11.21 -21.34 7.03
C GLY A 448 12.23 -20.21 7.07
N MET A 449 12.01 -19.16 6.28
CA MET A 449 12.83 -17.94 6.29
C MET A 449 12.33 -16.94 7.32
N TYR A 450 11.04 -17.02 7.67
CA TYR A 450 10.36 -16.22 8.68
C TYR A 450 9.43 -17.12 9.47
N ASP A 451 8.99 -16.66 10.64
CA ASP A 451 7.88 -17.30 11.35
C ASP A 451 6.58 -17.08 10.57
N TYR A 452 5.73 -18.10 10.52
CA TYR A 452 4.42 -18.03 9.89
C TYR A 452 3.33 -18.56 10.83
N VAL A 453 2.36 -17.70 11.12
CA VAL A 453 1.20 -18.01 11.97
C VAL A 453 0.00 -18.21 11.06
N ALA A 454 -0.61 -19.38 11.17
CA ALA A 454 -1.87 -19.72 10.51
C ALA A 454 -2.99 -18.75 10.96
N GLN A 455 -3.60 -18.06 10.00
CA GLN A 455 -4.80 -17.23 10.18
C GLN A 455 -6.09 -18.01 9.95
N ASN A 456 -6.01 -19.12 9.21
CA ASN A 456 -7.13 -20.04 8.93
C ASN A 456 -6.77 -21.48 9.34
N ASP A 457 -7.77 -22.31 9.64
CA ASP A 457 -7.58 -23.68 10.15
C ASP A 457 -6.91 -24.64 9.13
N ASP A 458 -6.89 -24.29 7.85
CA ASP A 458 -6.26 -25.03 6.74
C ASP A 458 -4.79 -24.66 6.50
N GLU A 459 -4.24 -23.70 7.25
CA GLU A 459 -2.89 -23.20 7.10
C GLU A 459 -1.87 -23.91 8.03
N LEU A 460 -0.67 -24.20 7.50
CA LEU A 460 0.42 -24.82 8.23
C LEU A 460 1.30 -23.74 8.87
N ALA A 461 1.10 -23.47 10.16
CA ALA A 461 2.01 -22.64 10.93
C ALA A 461 3.40 -23.30 11.08
N PHE A 462 4.47 -22.50 10.96
CA PHE A 462 5.86 -22.94 11.09
C PHE A 462 6.75 -21.82 11.61
N GLN A 463 7.94 -22.16 12.11
CA GLN A 463 8.95 -21.20 12.59
C GLN A 463 10.14 -21.10 11.64
N LYS A 464 10.81 -19.95 11.67
CA LYS A 464 12.08 -19.68 11.00
C LYS A 464 13.10 -20.77 11.35
N GLY A 465 13.71 -21.37 10.33
CA GLY A 465 14.64 -22.49 10.46
C GLY A 465 14.00 -23.89 10.48
N GLN A 466 12.68 -24.02 10.57
CA GLN A 466 12.02 -25.33 10.48
C GLN A 466 11.99 -25.83 9.03
N VAL A 467 12.29 -27.13 8.85
CA VAL A 467 12.26 -27.78 7.54
C VAL A 467 10.88 -28.38 7.31
N ILE A 468 10.19 -27.91 6.27
CA ILE A 468 8.87 -28.37 5.84
C ILE A 468 9.07 -29.27 4.63
N THR A 469 8.39 -30.42 4.62
CA THR A 469 8.33 -31.30 3.45
C THR A 469 7.22 -30.80 2.55
N VAL A 470 7.53 -30.35 1.34
CA VAL A 470 6.53 -29.85 0.39
C VAL A 470 5.81 -31.02 -0.27
N LEU A 471 4.50 -31.10 -0.10
CA LEU A 471 3.63 -32.11 -0.70
C LEU A 471 3.05 -31.66 -2.06
N ASN A 472 2.78 -30.35 -2.21
CA ASN A 472 2.34 -29.76 -3.48
C ASN A 472 2.92 -28.34 -3.64
N LYS A 473 3.39 -28.01 -4.85
CA LYS A 473 3.99 -26.72 -5.23
C LYS A 473 3.40 -26.11 -6.51
N ASP A 474 2.18 -26.50 -6.87
CA ASP A 474 1.56 -26.14 -8.16
C ASP A 474 1.10 -24.68 -8.20
N ASP A 475 0.88 -24.05 -7.04
CA ASP A 475 0.67 -22.60 -6.89
C ASP A 475 2.02 -21.91 -6.58
N CYS A 476 2.21 -20.70 -7.12
CA CYS A 476 3.48 -19.97 -6.98
C CYS A 476 3.63 -19.25 -5.64
N ASP A 477 2.54 -19.06 -4.90
CA ASP A 477 2.43 -18.22 -3.70
C ASP A 477 2.13 -19.02 -2.44
N TRP A 478 1.46 -20.18 -2.56
CA TRP A 478 1.09 -21.05 -1.45
C TRP A 478 1.37 -22.51 -1.76
N TRP A 479 2.14 -23.16 -0.89
CA TRP A 479 2.52 -24.56 -1.03
C TRP A 479 1.80 -25.39 0.03
N LYS A 480 1.42 -26.62 -0.33
CA LYS A 480 0.93 -27.59 0.66
C LYS A 480 2.14 -28.30 1.26
N GLY A 481 2.28 -28.26 2.58
CA GLY A 481 3.41 -28.86 3.29
C GLY A 481 2.98 -29.87 4.33
N GLU A 482 3.94 -30.68 4.76
CA GLU A 482 3.90 -31.48 5.96
C GLU A 482 5.00 -31.00 6.92
N LEU A 483 4.63 -30.74 8.18
CA LEU A 483 5.55 -30.44 9.26
C LEU A 483 5.08 -31.15 10.54
N ASN A 484 5.95 -31.99 11.11
CA ASN A 484 5.65 -32.78 12.32
C ASN A 484 4.33 -33.60 12.23
N GLY A 485 3.98 -34.12 11.06
CA GLY A 485 2.75 -34.88 10.83
C GLY A 485 1.46 -34.05 10.75
N ARG A 486 1.54 -32.71 10.73
CA ARG A 486 0.45 -31.84 10.29
C ARG A 486 0.64 -31.46 8.83
N GLU A 487 -0.42 -31.60 8.05
CA GLU A 487 -0.52 -31.04 6.71
C GLU A 487 -1.25 -29.68 6.74
N GLY A 488 -0.88 -28.77 5.86
CA GLY A 488 -1.60 -27.51 5.64
C GLY A 488 -0.94 -26.62 4.60
N LEU A 489 -1.56 -25.48 4.32
CA LEU A 489 -1.13 -24.50 3.32
C LEU A 489 -0.20 -23.46 3.94
N PHE A 490 0.88 -23.12 3.26
CA PHE A 490 1.83 -22.13 3.77
C PHE A 490 2.45 -21.28 2.64
N PRO A 491 2.74 -19.99 2.86
CA PRO A 491 3.19 -19.12 1.79
C PRO A 491 4.61 -19.42 1.32
N SER A 492 4.79 -19.56 0.00
CA SER A 492 6.06 -19.87 -0.65
C SER A 492 7.13 -18.80 -0.40
N ASN A 493 6.72 -17.53 -0.30
CA ASN A 493 7.63 -16.42 -0.02
C ASN A 493 8.06 -16.32 1.46
N TYR A 494 7.51 -17.15 2.35
CA TYR A 494 7.97 -17.28 3.74
C TYR A 494 9.02 -18.39 3.93
N VAL A 495 9.32 -19.15 2.88
CA VAL A 495 10.30 -20.25 2.90
C VAL A 495 11.38 -20.05 1.84
N LYS A 496 12.45 -20.84 1.94
CA LYS A 496 13.48 -20.98 0.90
C LYS A 496 13.71 -22.47 0.66
N LEU A 497 13.95 -22.89 -0.58
CA LEU A 497 14.42 -24.26 -0.83
C LEU A 497 15.72 -24.52 -0.06
N THR A 498 15.83 -25.69 0.58
CA THR A 498 17.06 -26.09 1.28
C THR A 498 18.24 -26.32 0.34
N THR A 499 17.98 -26.41 -0.96
CA THR A 499 18.96 -26.35 -2.04
C THR A 499 18.75 -25.08 -2.86
N ASP A 500 19.74 -24.18 -2.84
CA ASP A 500 19.72 -22.94 -3.65
C ASP A 500 19.50 -23.25 -5.13
N THR A 501 18.30 -22.96 -5.62
CA THR A 501 17.94 -23.09 -7.04
C THR A 501 17.76 -21.68 -7.58
N ASP A 502 18.76 -21.19 -8.30
CA ASP A 502 18.76 -19.84 -8.88
C ASP A 502 17.60 -19.71 -9.90
N PRO A 503 16.70 -18.71 -9.78
CA PRO A 503 15.65 -18.45 -10.77
C PRO A 503 16.16 -18.35 -12.22
N SER A 504 17.43 -17.99 -12.41
CA SER A 504 18.08 -17.96 -13.72
C SER A 504 18.10 -19.31 -14.45
N THR A 505 17.92 -20.43 -13.73
CA THR A 505 17.89 -21.79 -14.30
C THR A 505 16.60 -22.13 -15.06
N GLN A 506 15.51 -21.37 -14.86
CA GLN A 506 14.23 -21.59 -15.56
C GLN A 506 14.11 -20.85 -16.90
N TRP A 507 15.00 -19.90 -17.20
CA TRP A 507 14.88 -19.02 -18.38
C TRP A 507 15.26 -19.68 -19.71
N CYS A 508 16.23 -20.61 -19.70
CA CYS A 508 16.76 -21.17 -20.93
C CYS A 508 17.04 -22.68 -20.81
N ALA A 509 16.34 -23.47 -21.63
CA ALA A 509 16.64 -24.89 -21.86
C ALA A 509 17.91 -25.11 -22.71
N ASP A 510 18.57 -24.03 -23.14
CA ASP A 510 19.75 -24.06 -24.00
C ASP A 510 20.97 -23.52 -23.23
N LEU A 511 21.85 -24.44 -22.80
CA LEU A 511 23.08 -24.10 -22.06
C LEU A 511 24.00 -23.16 -22.86
N HIS A 512 23.99 -23.24 -24.19
CA HIS A 512 24.95 -22.53 -25.03
C HIS A 512 24.64 -21.02 -25.09
N LEU A 513 23.36 -20.64 -25.08
CA LEU A 513 22.93 -19.24 -24.96
C LEU A 513 23.19 -18.71 -23.55
N LEU A 514 23.06 -19.56 -22.53
CA LEU A 514 23.25 -19.21 -21.14
C LEU A 514 24.72 -18.82 -20.83
N ASP A 515 25.68 -19.50 -21.46
CA ASP A 515 27.13 -19.23 -21.31
C ASP A 515 27.62 -17.99 -22.07
N MET A 516 26.90 -17.53 -23.10
CA MET A 516 27.23 -16.26 -23.78
C MET A 516 26.74 -15.00 -23.05
N LEU A 517 25.91 -15.14 -22.01
CA LEU A 517 25.41 -14.01 -21.21
C LEU A 517 26.22 -13.83 -19.92
N SER A 518 26.48 -12.58 -19.56
CA SER A 518 27.11 -12.26 -18.27
C SER A 518 26.22 -12.73 -17.10
N PRO A 519 26.79 -13.07 -15.94
CA PRO A 519 26.00 -13.51 -14.78
C PRO A 519 24.94 -12.49 -14.35
N MET A 520 25.20 -11.19 -14.54
CA MET A 520 24.26 -10.11 -14.25
C MET A 520 23.11 -10.05 -15.26
N GLU A 521 23.38 -10.16 -16.57
CA GLU A 521 22.32 -10.21 -17.58
C GLU A 521 21.48 -11.48 -17.44
N ARG A 522 22.10 -12.60 -17.07
CA ARG A 522 21.40 -13.86 -16.78
C ARG A 522 20.39 -13.71 -15.63
N LYS A 523 20.78 -13.03 -14.54
CA LYS A 523 19.86 -12.67 -13.43
C LYS A 523 18.77 -11.70 -13.87
N ARG A 524 19.12 -10.65 -14.62
CA ARG A 524 18.17 -9.68 -15.16
C ARG A 524 17.07 -10.37 -15.97
N GLN A 525 17.43 -11.27 -16.88
CA GLN A 525 16.47 -12.04 -17.66
C GLN A 525 15.64 -13.01 -16.82
N GLY A 526 16.23 -13.61 -15.78
CA GLY A 526 15.50 -14.42 -14.78
C GLY A 526 14.37 -13.63 -14.11
N TYR A 527 14.63 -12.42 -13.61
CA TYR A 527 13.61 -11.57 -12.99
C TYR A 527 12.58 -11.02 -13.98
N ILE A 528 12.96 -10.76 -15.25
CA ILE A 528 12.01 -10.41 -16.31
C ILE A 528 11.09 -11.60 -16.64
N HIS A 529 11.61 -12.83 -16.62
CA HIS A 529 10.81 -14.03 -16.80
C HIS A 529 9.84 -14.24 -15.64
N GLU A 530 10.32 -14.13 -14.40
CA GLU A 530 9.52 -14.21 -13.18
C GLU A 530 8.35 -13.21 -13.24
N LEU A 531 8.61 -11.94 -13.60
CA LEU A 531 7.57 -10.93 -13.79
C LEU A 531 6.45 -11.40 -14.74
N ILE A 532 6.82 -11.95 -15.90
CA ILE A 532 5.87 -12.37 -16.95
C ILE A 532 5.08 -13.61 -16.50
N VAL A 533 5.75 -14.64 -15.98
CA VAL A 533 5.11 -15.89 -15.57
C VAL A 533 4.22 -15.68 -14.35
N THR A 534 4.66 -14.90 -13.37
CA THR A 534 3.83 -14.58 -12.20
C THR A 534 2.66 -13.66 -12.56
N GLU A 535 2.77 -12.81 -13.58
CA GLU A 535 1.63 -12.04 -14.11
C GLU A 535 0.62 -12.95 -14.82
N GLU A 536 1.11 -13.91 -15.60
CA GLU A 536 0.27 -14.89 -16.29
C GLU A 536 -0.52 -15.76 -15.30
N ASN A 537 0.15 -16.31 -14.30
CA ASN A 537 -0.49 -17.07 -13.22
C ASN A 537 -1.52 -16.23 -12.47
N TYR A 538 -1.15 -15.00 -12.07
CA TYR A 538 -2.04 -14.10 -11.35
C TYR A 538 -3.30 -13.72 -12.16
N VAL A 539 -3.16 -13.41 -13.46
CA VAL A 539 -4.33 -13.13 -14.32
C VAL A 539 -5.22 -14.37 -14.47
N ASN A 540 -4.62 -15.56 -14.61
CA ASN A 540 -5.37 -16.81 -14.65
C ASN A 540 -6.17 -17.02 -13.35
N ASP A 541 -5.56 -16.79 -12.18
CA ASP A 541 -6.24 -16.87 -10.87
C ASP A 541 -7.39 -15.86 -10.75
N LEU A 542 -7.21 -14.61 -11.21
CA LEU A 542 -8.31 -13.62 -11.22
C LEU A 542 -9.49 -14.08 -12.09
N GLN A 543 -9.21 -14.65 -13.26
CA GLN A 543 -10.25 -15.18 -14.15
C GLN A 543 -10.93 -16.40 -13.54
N LEU A 544 -10.15 -17.30 -12.93
CA LEU A 544 -10.61 -18.51 -12.24
C LEU A 544 -11.64 -18.17 -11.15
N VAL A 545 -11.34 -17.19 -10.31
CA VAL A 545 -12.25 -16.72 -9.25
C VAL A 545 -13.57 -16.19 -9.81
N THR A 546 -13.53 -15.57 -10.99
CA THR A 546 -14.76 -15.10 -11.65
C THR A 546 -15.62 -16.26 -12.13
N GLU A 547 -15.01 -17.33 -12.63
CA GLU A 547 -15.72 -18.50 -13.14
C GLU A 547 -16.26 -19.41 -12.05
N ILE A 548 -15.44 -19.70 -11.04
CA ILE A 548 -15.74 -20.73 -10.02
C ILE A 548 -16.48 -20.15 -8.82
N PHE A 549 -16.14 -18.93 -8.37
CA PHE A 549 -16.73 -18.36 -7.16
C PHE A 549 -17.75 -17.26 -7.50
N HIS A 550 -17.37 -16.22 -8.24
CA HIS A 550 -18.27 -15.07 -8.46
C HIS A 550 -19.56 -15.44 -9.20
N LYS A 551 -19.49 -16.18 -10.32
CA LYS A 551 -20.72 -16.55 -11.06
C LYS A 551 -21.64 -17.45 -10.21
N PRO A 552 -21.17 -18.58 -9.63
CA PRO A 552 -22.04 -19.44 -8.83
C PRO A 552 -22.55 -18.79 -7.55
N LEU A 553 -21.79 -17.86 -6.93
CA LEU A 553 -22.28 -17.11 -5.76
C LEU A 553 -23.33 -16.05 -6.09
N LEU A 554 -23.36 -15.55 -7.34
CA LEU A 554 -24.41 -14.64 -7.82
C LEU A 554 -25.68 -15.41 -8.25
N GLU A 555 -25.52 -16.66 -8.67
CA GLU A 555 -26.60 -17.55 -9.10
C GLU A 555 -27.19 -18.38 -7.93
N CYS A 556 -26.44 -18.59 -6.84
CA CYS A 556 -26.98 -19.19 -5.63
C CYS A 556 -27.75 -18.14 -4.81
N GLU A 557 -29.02 -18.39 -4.53
CA GLU A 557 -29.90 -17.50 -3.75
C GLU A 557 -29.51 -17.40 -2.25
N LEU A 558 -28.35 -17.94 -1.87
CA LEU A 558 -27.79 -17.92 -0.50
C LEU A 558 -27.18 -16.57 -0.11
N LEU A 559 -26.81 -15.74 -1.09
CA LEU A 559 -26.27 -14.40 -0.90
C LEU A 559 -27.04 -13.39 -1.77
N THR A 560 -27.27 -12.19 -1.23
CA THR A 560 -27.83 -11.09 -2.03
C THR A 560 -26.79 -10.51 -2.98
N GLU A 561 -27.22 -9.91 -4.10
CA GLU A 561 -26.32 -9.20 -5.03
C GLU A 561 -25.43 -8.16 -4.33
N LYS A 562 -25.96 -7.50 -3.29
CA LYS A 562 -25.21 -6.54 -2.48
C LYS A 562 -24.08 -7.21 -1.68
N GLU A 563 -24.32 -8.37 -1.10
CA GLU A 563 -23.30 -9.13 -0.36
C GLU A 563 -22.22 -9.68 -1.30
N VAL A 564 -22.61 -10.22 -2.47
CA VAL A 564 -21.66 -10.62 -3.51
C VAL A 564 -20.82 -9.43 -3.99
N ALA A 565 -21.43 -8.26 -4.18
CA ALA A 565 -20.73 -7.03 -4.54
C ALA A 565 -19.80 -6.51 -3.42
N MET A 566 -20.12 -6.74 -2.14
CA MET A 566 -19.22 -6.43 -1.01
C MET A 566 -18.01 -7.38 -0.95
N ILE A 567 -18.20 -8.64 -1.33
CA ILE A 567 -17.13 -9.65 -1.35
C ILE A 567 -16.13 -9.39 -2.48
N PHE A 568 -16.63 -9.22 -3.71
CA PHE A 568 -15.77 -9.10 -4.90
C PHE A 568 -15.43 -7.65 -5.28
N VAL A 569 -16.08 -6.65 -4.67
CA VAL A 569 -15.82 -5.22 -4.83
C VAL A 569 -15.80 -4.79 -6.32
N ASN A 570 -14.61 -4.68 -6.92
CA ASN A 570 -14.38 -4.32 -8.31
C ASN A 570 -13.46 -5.34 -9.04
N TRP A 571 -13.56 -6.63 -8.70
CA TRP A 571 -12.76 -7.72 -9.27
C TRP A 571 -12.62 -7.70 -10.81
N LYS A 572 -13.69 -7.34 -11.52
CA LYS A 572 -13.69 -7.20 -12.99
C LYS A 572 -12.75 -6.10 -13.48
N GLU A 573 -12.57 -5.01 -12.73
CA GLU A 573 -11.62 -3.94 -13.04
C GLU A 573 -10.17 -4.40 -12.87
N LEU A 574 -9.88 -5.21 -11.83
CA LEU A 574 -8.57 -5.84 -11.63
C LEU A 574 -8.21 -6.75 -12.81
N ILE A 575 -9.15 -7.57 -13.29
CA ILE A 575 -8.95 -8.41 -14.48
C ILE A 575 -8.63 -7.54 -15.70
N MET A 576 -9.36 -6.44 -15.92
CA MET A 576 -9.16 -5.57 -17.08
C MET A 576 -7.78 -4.89 -17.10
N CYS A 577 -7.29 -4.36 -15.97
CA CYS A 577 -5.99 -3.69 -15.93
C CYS A 577 -4.82 -4.69 -16.06
N ASN A 578 -4.88 -5.84 -15.39
CA ASN A 578 -3.81 -6.84 -15.47
C ASN A 578 -3.80 -7.59 -16.81
N ILE A 579 -4.95 -7.84 -17.46
CA ILE A 579 -4.97 -8.33 -18.86
C ILE A 579 -4.28 -7.33 -19.81
N LYS A 580 -4.41 -6.01 -19.58
CA LYS A 580 -3.72 -4.99 -20.38
C LYS A 580 -2.21 -5.04 -20.18
N LEU A 581 -1.75 -5.18 -18.94
CA LEU A 581 -0.33 -5.39 -18.61
C LEU A 581 0.22 -6.68 -19.24
N LEU A 582 -0.40 -7.83 -18.96
CA LEU A 582 0.01 -9.14 -19.48
C LEU A 582 0.08 -9.16 -21.02
N LYS A 583 -0.87 -8.52 -21.71
CA LYS A 583 -0.82 -8.38 -23.18
C LYS A 583 0.41 -7.59 -23.63
N ALA A 584 0.73 -6.47 -23.00
CA ALA A 584 1.92 -5.69 -23.33
C ALA A 584 3.22 -6.47 -23.06
N LEU A 585 3.31 -7.17 -21.93
CA LEU A 585 4.44 -8.04 -21.57
C LEU A 585 4.63 -9.18 -22.57
N ARG A 586 3.56 -9.90 -22.93
CA ARG A 586 3.59 -10.98 -23.94
C ARG A 586 4.00 -10.45 -25.33
N VAL A 587 3.51 -9.29 -25.75
CA VAL A 587 3.94 -8.63 -26.99
C VAL A 587 5.44 -8.33 -26.94
N ARG A 588 5.97 -7.80 -25.83
CA ARG A 588 7.41 -7.51 -25.68
C ARG A 588 8.27 -8.77 -25.73
N LYS A 589 7.87 -9.86 -25.06
CA LYS A 589 8.57 -11.15 -25.14
C LYS A 589 8.56 -11.70 -26.57
N LYS A 590 7.42 -11.65 -27.26
CA LYS A 590 7.30 -12.09 -28.66
C LYS A 590 8.14 -11.23 -29.63
N MET A 591 8.18 -9.90 -29.44
CA MET A 591 9.03 -8.99 -30.24
C MET A 591 10.53 -9.21 -29.99
N SER A 592 10.91 -9.66 -28.79
CA SER A 592 12.30 -9.99 -28.48
C SER A 592 12.70 -11.32 -29.16
N GLY A 593 11.79 -12.29 -29.16
CA GLY A 593 11.98 -13.64 -29.68
C GLY A 593 12.09 -14.68 -28.56
N ASP A 594 11.67 -15.91 -28.85
CA ASP A 594 11.50 -16.95 -27.82
C ASP A 594 12.79 -17.23 -27.02
N ARG A 595 13.94 -17.19 -27.70
CA ARG A 595 15.29 -17.45 -27.15
C ARG A 595 16.22 -16.23 -27.23
N MET A 596 15.69 -15.03 -27.02
CA MET A 596 16.50 -13.79 -27.01
C MET A 596 16.25 -13.01 -25.71
N PRO A 597 17.28 -12.38 -25.09
CA PRO A 597 17.09 -11.48 -23.96
C PRO A 597 16.14 -10.32 -24.29
N VAL A 598 15.22 -10.05 -23.37
CA VAL A 598 14.33 -8.88 -23.43
C VAL A 598 15.15 -7.63 -23.15
N LYS A 599 15.29 -6.77 -24.16
CA LYS A 599 16.10 -5.54 -24.05
C LYS A 599 15.45 -4.50 -23.14
N MET A 600 14.15 -4.27 -23.24
CA MET A 600 13.45 -3.28 -22.40
C MET A 600 12.17 -3.86 -21.82
N ILE A 601 11.83 -3.47 -20.58
CA ILE A 601 10.58 -3.83 -19.91
C ILE A 601 10.03 -2.68 -19.02
N GLY A 602 10.90 -1.79 -18.55
CA GLY A 602 10.55 -0.69 -17.65
C GLY A 602 9.61 0.34 -18.28
N ASP A 603 9.65 0.51 -19.61
CA ASP A 603 8.77 1.41 -20.37
C ASP A 603 7.31 0.93 -20.32
N ILE A 604 7.08 -0.38 -20.41
CA ILE A 604 5.75 -0.98 -20.26
C ILE A 604 5.26 -0.75 -18.84
N LEU A 605 6.08 -1.05 -17.83
CA LEU A 605 5.70 -0.91 -16.43
C LEU A 605 5.39 0.56 -16.07
N THR A 606 6.25 1.49 -16.52
CA THR A 606 6.06 2.95 -16.40
C THR A 606 4.73 3.43 -16.99
N ASN A 607 4.25 2.78 -18.07
CA ASN A 607 3.00 3.13 -18.74
C ASN A 607 1.77 2.41 -18.13
N GLN A 608 1.91 1.17 -17.63
CA GLN A 608 0.78 0.39 -17.11
C GLN A 608 0.51 0.60 -15.62
N LEU A 609 1.52 0.85 -14.77
CA LEU A 609 1.33 1.04 -13.32
C LEU A 609 0.32 2.17 -12.98
N PRO A 610 0.30 3.33 -13.66
CA PRO A 610 -0.73 4.36 -13.44
C PRO A 610 -2.17 3.91 -13.75
N HIS A 611 -2.37 2.78 -14.46
CA HIS A 611 -3.68 2.20 -14.71
C HIS A 611 -4.12 1.17 -13.65
N MET A 612 -3.29 0.89 -12.64
CA MET A 612 -3.58 -0.04 -11.55
C MET A 612 -4.35 0.60 -10.37
N GLN A 613 -4.88 1.81 -10.56
CA GLN A 613 -5.78 2.49 -9.61
C GLN A 613 -6.96 1.62 -9.08
N PRO A 614 -7.53 0.65 -9.84
CA PRO A 614 -8.56 -0.27 -9.31
C PRO A 614 -8.15 -1.04 -8.03
N TYR A 615 -6.85 -1.25 -7.79
CA TYR A 615 -6.36 -1.89 -6.56
C TYR A 615 -6.68 -1.10 -5.29
N ILE A 616 -6.65 0.24 -5.34
CA ILE A 616 -6.95 1.10 -4.18
C ILE A 616 -8.37 0.83 -3.68
N ARG A 617 -9.33 0.74 -4.62
CA ARG A 617 -10.73 0.42 -4.31
C ARG A 617 -10.90 -1.01 -3.81
N PHE A 618 -10.22 -1.98 -4.42
CA PHE A 618 -10.32 -3.38 -3.97
C PHE A 618 -9.77 -3.54 -2.55
N CYS A 619 -8.51 -3.17 -2.35
CA CYS A 619 -7.80 -3.40 -1.11
C CYS A 619 -8.38 -2.60 0.07
N SER A 620 -8.92 -1.40 -0.17
CA SER A 620 -9.63 -0.65 0.87
C SER A 620 -10.90 -1.33 1.38
N CYS A 621 -11.53 -2.19 0.58
CA CYS A 621 -12.78 -2.86 0.91
C CYS A 621 -12.64 -4.37 1.20
N GLN A 622 -11.49 -4.99 0.86
CA GLN A 622 -11.32 -6.46 0.90
C GLN A 622 -11.54 -7.06 2.29
N LEU A 623 -11.18 -6.34 3.37
CA LEU A 623 -11.34 -6.83 4.74
C LEU A 623 -12.83 -6.95 5.13
N ASN A 624 -13.66 -5.99 4.71
CA ASN A 624 -15.11 -6.05 4.90
C ASN A 624 -15.73 -7.25 4.16
N GLY A 625 -15.24 -7.55 2.95
CA GLY A 625 -15.63 -8.74 2.19
C GLY A 625 -15.21 -10.05 2.85
N ALA A 626 -13.98 -10.13 3.37
CA ALA A 626 -13.48 -11.29 4.10
C ALA A 626 -14.26 -11.55 5.41
N THR A 627 -14.51 -10.50 6.21
CA THR A 627 -15.34 -10.60 7.42
C THR A 627 -16.77 -11.05 7.10
N LEU A 628 -17.35 -10.58 5.99
CA LEU A 628 -18.68 -11.00 5.54
C LEU A 628 -18.70 -12.49 5.12
N ILE A 629 -17.70 -12.98 4.37
CA ILE A 629 -17.59 -14.42 4.07
C ILE A 629 -17.48 -15.23 5.35
N GLN A 630 -16.58 -14.84 6.27
CA GLN A 630 -16.37 -15.58 7.51
C GLN A 630 -17.67 -15.65 8.32
N GLN A 631 -18.32 -14.51 8.54
CA GLN A 631 -19.61 -14.46 9.22
C GLN A 631 -20.65 -15.36 8.55
N LYS A 632 -20.82 -15.29 7.22
CA LYS A 632 -21.79 -16.12 6.50
C LYS A 632 -21.46 -17.62 6.54
N THR A 633 -20.18 -17.97 6.63
CA THR A 633 -19.68 -19.34 6.73
C THR A 633 -19.88 -19.93 8.12
N ASP A 634 -19.86 -19.09 9.16
CA ASP A 634 -20.10 -19.49 10.54
C ASP A 634 -21.60 -19.49 10.90
N ASP A 635 -22.35 -18.50 10.41
CA ASP A 635 -23.80 -18.35 10.65
C ASP A 635 -24.63 -19.31 9.77
N ASN A 636 -24.15 -19.76 8.60
CA ASN A 636 -24.90 -20.64 7.68
C ASN A 636 -24.05 -21.82 7.13
N PRO A 637 -24.37 -23.09 7.51
CA PRO A 637 -23.64 -24.26 7.04
C PRO A 637 -23.84 -24.56 5.54
N GLU A 638 -24.95 -24.15 4.93
CA GLU A 638 -25.20 -24.37 3.50
C GLU A 638 -24.23 -23.55 2.64
N ILE A 639 -23.94 -22.30 3.06
CA ILE A 639 -22.92 -21.45 2.41
C ILE A 639 -21.53 -22.06 2.59
N LYS A 640 -21.21 -22.57 3.79
CA LYS A 640 -19.93 -23.23 4.08
C LYS A 640 -19.70 -24.44 3.17
N ASP A 641 -20.69 -25.30 3.01
CA ASP A 641 -20.58 -26.49 2.17
C ASP A 641 -20.67 -26.17 0.68
N PHE A 642 -21.38 -25.11 0.27
CA PHE A 642 -21.36 -24.60 -1.11
C PHE A 642 -19.96 -24.07 -1.48
N LEU A 643 -19.37 -23.20 -0.66
CA LEU A 643 -18.02 -22.66 -0.88
C LEU A 643 -16.96 -23.76 -0.93
N LYS A 644 -17.03 -24.76 -0.04
CA LYS A 644 -16.16 -25.94 -0.08
C LYS A 644 -16.31 -26.70 -1.41
N ARG A 645 -17.54 -26.93 -1.87
CA ARG A 645 -17.82 -27.63 -3.14
C ARG A 645 -17.24 -26.90 -4.35
N LEU A 646 -17.29 -25.56 -4.36
CA LEU A 646 -16.66 -24.75 -5.40
C LEU A 646 -15.12 -24.85 -5.36
N ALA A 647 -14.53 -24.88 -4.15
CA ALA A 647 -13.09 -25.06 -3.97
C ALA A 647 -12.57 -26.47 -4.34
N MET A 648 -13.44 -27.45 -4.57
CA MET A 648 -13.08 -28.79 -5.07
C MET A 648 -12.77 -28.84 -6.58
N ASP A 649 -12.97 -27.75 -7.35
CA ASP A 649 -12.51 -27.70 -8.74
C ASP A 649 -10.97 -27.88 -8.77
N PRO A 650 -10.43 -28.83 -9.57
CA PRO A 650 -8.99 -29.10 -9.59
C PRO A 650 -8.12 -27.87 -9.88
N ARG A 651 -8.65 -26.89 -10.63
CA ARG A 651 -7.95 -25.63 -10.95
C ARG A 651 -7.71 -24.76 -9.71
N CYS A 652 -8.53 -24.90 -8.67
CA CYS A 652 -8.34 -24.21 -7.38
C CYS A 652 -7.20 -24.80 -6.55
N LYS A 653 -6.63 -25.96 -6.92
CA LYS A 653 -5.51 -26.63 -6.20
C LYS A 653 -5.77 -26.87 -4.71
N GLY A 654 -7.05 -26.96 -4.30
CA GLY A 654 -7.49 -27.09 -2.91
C GLY A 654 -7.55 -25.78 -2.12
N MET A 655 -7.27 -24.63 -2.73
CA MET A 655 -7.28 -23.32 -2.08
C MET A 655 -8.73 -22.79 -1.90
N PRO A 656 -9.10 -22.25 -0.72
CA PRO A 656 -10.42 -21.64 -0.50
C PRO A 656 -10.51 -20.22 -1.08
N LEU A 657 -11.74 -19.71 -1.29
CA LEU A 657 -12.00 -18.36 -1.82
C LEU A 657 -11.28 -17.24 -1.03
N SER A 658 -11.20 -17.35 0.30
CA SER A 658 -10.50 -16.38 1.16
C SER A 658 -9.05 -16.15 0.73
N SER A 659 -8.31 -17.21 0.40
CA SER A 659 -6.92 -17.13 -0.05
C SER A 659 -6.79 -16.39 -1.40
N PHE A 660 -7.71 -16.62 -2.34
CA PHE A 660 -7.71 -15.94 -3.63
C PHE A 660 -7.99 -14.43 -3.50
N LEU A 661 -8.85 -14.03 -2.57
CA LEU A 661 -9.15 -12.61 -2.31
C LEU A 661 -7.95 -11.83 -1.75
N LEU A 662 -6.91 -12.50 -1.25
CA LEU A 662 -5.66 -11.87 -0.83
C LEU A 662 -4.68 -11.60 -1.99
N LYS A 663 -4.78 -12.35 -3.10
CA LYS A 663 -3.84 -12.27 -4.23
C LYS A 663 -3.67 -10.85 -4.80
N PRO A 664 -4.70 -9.97 -4.88
CA PRO A 664 -4.49 -8.59 -5.32
C PRO A 664 -3.59 -7.75 -4.41
N MET A 665 -3.77 -7.83 -3.08
CA MET A 665 -2.88 -7.13 -2.13
C MET A 665 -1.45 -7.67 -2.21
N GLN A 666 -1.30 -8.99 -2.36
CA GLN A 666 0.00 -9.64 -2.55
C GLN A 666 0.66 -9.24 -3.89
N ARG A 667 -0.11 -9.08 -4.98
CA ARG A 667 0.45 -8.69 -6.29
C ARG A 667 0.93 -7.25 -6.29
N VAL A 668 0.12 -6.30 -5.80
CA VAL A 668 0.48 -4.88 -5.85
C VAL A 668 1.75 -4.58 -5.05
N THR A 669 1.91 -5.21 -3.88
CA THR A 669 3.09 -5.08 -3.00
C THR A 669 4.34 -5.78 -3.53
N ARG A 670 4.21 -6.73 -4.47
CA ARG A 670 5.35 -7.40 -5.12
C ARG A 670 5.91 -6.66 -6.33
N TYR A 671 5.16 -5.76 -6.98
CA TYR A 671 5.68 -4.99 -8.12
C TYR A 671 6.97 -4.21 -7.78
N PRO A 672 7.08 -3.46 -6.67
CA PRO A 672 8.33 -2.79 -6.30
C PRO A 672 9.51 -3.76 -6.15
N LEU A 673 9.29 -4.92 -5.53
CA LEU A 673 10.34 -5.92 -5.28
C LEU A 673 10.89 -6.51 -6.58
N ILE A 674 10.00 -6.93 -7.50
CA ILE A 674 10.39 -7.50 -8.79
C ILE A 674 11.09 -6.43 -9.65
N ILE A 675 10.57 -5.20 -9.69
CA ILE A 675 11.17 -4.10 -10.46
C ILE A 675 12.55 -3.75 -9.92
N LYS A 676 12.71 -3.68 -8.59
CA LYS A 676 13.99 -3.45 -7.93
C LYS A 676 15.02 -4.54 -8.27
N ASN A 677 14.62 -5.81 -8.23
CA ASN A 677 15.51 -6.92 -8.62
C ASN A 677 15.96 -6.83 -10.10
N ILE A 678 15.08 -6.40 -11.02
CA ILE A 678 15.46 -6.15 -12.42
C ILE A 678 16.41 -4.94 -12.52
N LEU A 679 16.12 -3.85 -11.80
CA LEU A 679 16.92 -2.62 -11.79
C LEU A 679 18.34 -2.84 -11.23
N GLU A 680 18.47 -3.56 -10.11
CA GLU A 680 19.77 -3.89 -9.50
C GLU A 680 20.67 -4.75 -10.41
N ASN A 681 20.07 -5.48 -11.36
CA ASN A 681 20.79 -6.24 -12.37
C ASN A 681 20.82 -5.54 -13.75
N THR A 682 20.46 -4.24 -13.82
CA THR A 682 20.46 -3.42 -15.04
C THR A 682 21.47 -2.27 -14.91
N PRO A 683 22.59 -2.26 -15.67
CA PRO A 683 23.59 -1.19 -15.62
C PRO A 683 23.02 0.21 -15.85
N GLU A 684 23.60 1.26 -15.24
CA GLU A 684 23.17 2.66 -15.47
C GLU A 684 23.25 3.10 -16.94
N SER A 685 24.18 2.54 -17.71
CA SER A 685 24.34 2.78 -19.15
C SER A 685 23.32 2.05 -20.03
N HIS A 686 22.47 1.21 -19.46
CA HIS A 686 21.52 0.39 -20.19
C HIS A 686 20.21 1.17 -20.46
N PRO A 687 19.62 1.11 -21.68
CA PRO A 687 18.48 1.96 -22.07
C PRO A 687 17.20 1.76 -21.25
N ASP A 688 17.09 0.61 -20.57
CA ASP A 688 15.96 0.29 -19.69
C ASP A 688 16.12 0.84 -18.27
N HIS A 689 17.32 1.29 -17.85
CA HIS A 689 17.60 1.67 -16.46
C HIS A 689 16.75 2.85 -15.97
N SER A 690 16.69 3.93 -16.76
CA SER A 690 15.85 5.10 -16.45
C SER A 690 14.36 4.76 -16.39
N HIS A 691 13.90 3.89 -17.29
CA HIS A 691 12.53 3.40 -17.34
C HIS A 691 12.19 2.49 -16.15
N LEU A 692 13.11 1.63 -15.71
CA LEU A 692 12.95 0.78 -14.53
C LEU A 692 12.93 1.60 -13.24
N LYS A 693 13.75 2.64 -13.14
CA LYS A 693 13.71 3.58 -12.01
C LYS A 693 12.36 4.31 -11.92
N ALA A 694 11.87 4.87 -13.04
CA ALA A 694 10.55 5.51 -13.10
C ALA A 694 9.39 4.52 -12.86
N ALA A 695 9.55 3.25 -13.23
CA ALA A 695 8.59 2.20 -12.91
C ALA A 695 8.60 1.84 -11.41
N LEU A 696 9.76 1.82 -10.76
CA LEU A 696 9.88 1.56 -9.32
C LEU A 696 9.18 2.66 -8.51
N GLU A 697 9.49 3.92 -8.80
CA GLU A 697 8.85 5.09 -8.17
C GLU A 697 7.32 5.02 -8.28
N LYS A 698 6.78 4.66 -9.46
CA LYS A 698 5.34 4.48 -9.68
C LYS A 698 4.74 3.27 -8.97
N ALA A 699 5.50 2.20 -8.77
CA ALA A 699 5.04 1.01 -8.03
C ALA A 699 4.98 1.30 -6.53
N GLU A 700 5.99 1.98 -5.99
CA GLU A 700 6.04 2.43 -4.60
C GLU A 700 4.94 3.47 -4.30
N GLU A 701 4.72 4.42 -5.21
CA GLU A 701 3.60 5.37 -5.13
C GLU A 701 2.25 4.64 -5.11
N LEU A 702 2.03 3.66 -5.99
CA LEU A 702 0.81 2.85 -6.01
C LEU A 702 0.59 2.09 -4.70
N CYS A 703 1.64 1.50 -4.12
CA CYS A 703 1.54 0.84 -2.81
C CYS A 703 1.16 1.82 -1.70
N SER A 704 1.74 3.02 -1.70
CA SER A 704 1.40 4.10 -0.76
C SER A 704 -0.07 4.55 -0.92
N GLN A 705 -0.53 4.78 -2.15
CA GLN A 705 -1.91 5.13 -2.46
C GLN A 705 -2.91 4.03 -2.04
N VAL A 706 -2.55 2.74 -2.19
CA VAL A 706 -3.36 1.62 -1.69
C VAL A 706 -3.46 1.65 -0.16
N ASN A 707 -2.34 1.87 0.55
CA ASN A 707 -2.30 1.94 2.02
C ASN A 707 -3.10 3.12 2.58
N GLU A 708 -2.97 4.31 1.98
CA GLU A 708 -3.81 5.46 2.35
C GLU A 708 -5.28 5.23 2.00
N GLY A 709 -5.59 4.59 0.87
CA GLY A 709 -6.97 4.23 0.51
C GLY A 709 -7.64 3.30 1.53
N VAL A 710 -6.90 2.33 2.09
CA VAL A 710 -7.36 1.50 3.22
C VAL A 710 -7.64 2.38 4.44
N ARG A 711 -6.70 3.25 4.81
CA ARG A 711 -6.81 4.16 5.97
C ARG A 711 -8.00 5.12 5.88
N GLU A 712 -8.20 5.72 4.71
CA GLU A 712 -9.33 6.63 4.44
C GLU A 712 -10.67 5.90 4.48
N LYS A 713 -10.69 4.64 4.01
CA LYS A 713 -11.88 3.79 4.07
C LYS A 713 -12.22 3.34 5.48
N GLU A 714 -11.24 2.92 6.29
CA GLU A 714 -11.44 2.66 7.73
C GLU A 714 -11.96 3.89 8.47
N ASN A 715 -11.41 5.08 8.17
CA ASN A 715 -11.91 6.33 8.72
C ASN A 715 -13.37 6.59 8.31
N SER A 716 -13.69 6.47 7.02
CA SER A 716 -15.04 6.64 6.49
C SER A 716 -16.05 5.69 7.15
N ASP A 717 -15.70 4.40 7.28
CA ASP A 717 -16.57 3.39 7.89
C ASP A 717 -16.78 3.66 9.40
N ARG A 718 -15.77 4.16 10.12
CA ARG A 718 -15.91 4.64 11.51
C ARG A 718 -16.81 5.88 11.60
N LEU A 719 -16.71 6.84 10.66
CA LEU A 719 -17.56 8.04 10.63
C LEU A 719 -19.02 7.71 10.32
N GLU A 720 -19.28 6.80 9.38
CA GLU A 720 -20.64 6.29 9.11
C GLU A 720 -21.22 5.53 10.32
N TRP A 721 -20.40 4.73 11.00
CA TRP A 721 -20.82 4.08 12.24
C TRP A 721 -21.22 5.12 13.30
N ILE A 722 -20.41 6.16 13.51
CA ILE A 722 -20.73 7.26 14.44
C ILE A 722 -22.01 7.99 14.02
N GLN A 723 -22.18 8.26 12.72
CA GLN A 723 -23.38 8.91 12.18
C GLN A 723 -24.67 8.14 12.48
N ALA A 724 -24.62 6.81 12.44
CA ALA A 724 -25.76 5.93 12.71
C ALA A 724 -26.05 5.74 14.22
N HIS A 725 -25.03 5.84 15.09
CA HIS A 725 -25.15 5.51 16.51
C HIS A 725 -25.18 6.72 17.46
N VAL A 726 -24.84 7.93 17.01
CA VAL A 726 -24.79 9.14 17.85
C VAL A 726 -25.92 10.15 17.53
N GLN A 727 -26.87 10.28 18.45
CA GLN A 727 -27.94 11.28 18.42
C GLN A 727 -27.40 12.67 18.78
N CYS A 728 -27.39 13.59 17.81
CA CYS A 728 -26.93 14.98 17.95
C CYS A 728 -28.12 15.97 17.98
N GLU A 729 -28.98 15.85 19.01
CA GLU A 729 -30.15 16.73 19.20
C GLU A 729 -29.76 18.12 19.74
N GLY A 730 -30.43 19.18 19.27
CA GLY A 730 -30.25 20.54 19.80
C GLY A 730 -29.08 21.34 19.21
N LEU A 731 -28.49 20.87 18.11
CA LEU A 731 -27.66 21.70 17.23
C LEU A 731 -28.55 22.52 16.29
N SER A 732 -28.09 23.70 15.88
CA SER A 732 -28.73 24.51 14.82
C SER A 732 -28.56 23.90 13.42
N GLU A 733 -27.61 22.99 13.27
CA GLU A 733 -27.16 22.36 12.03
C GLU A 733 -27.23 20.83 12.15
N GLN A 734 -27.52 20.15 11.05
CA GLN A 734 -27.43 18.70 10.98
C GLN A 734 -25.97 18.28 10.81
N LEU A 735 -25.34 17.87 11.92
CA LEU A 735 -23.96 17.38 11.91
C LEU A 735 -23.84 16.11 11.06
N VAL A 736 -23.17 16.24 9.90
CA VAL A 736 -22.72 15.12 9.06
C VAL A 736 -21.28 14.79 9.44
N PHE A 737 -21.03 13.62 10.02
CA PHE A 737 -19.69 13.20 10.43
C PHE A 737 -18.79 12.91 9.22
N ASN A 738 -19.29 12.14 8.24
CA ASN A 738 -18.53 11.80 7.03
C ASN A 738 -18.55 12.95 5.99
N SER A 739 -17.92 14.07 6.35
CA SER A 739 -17.93 15.32 5.59
C SER A 739 -16.55 15.99 5.53
N VAL A 740 -16.43 17.01 4.69
CA VAL A 740 -15.29 17.94 4.70
C VAL A 740 -15.49 18.96 5.82
N THR A 741 -14.41 19.28 6.54
CA THR A 741 -14.38 20.30 7.60
C THR A 741 -14.15 21.70 7.04
N ASN A 742 -14.40 22.73 7.84
CA ASN A 742 -14.27 24.15 7.44
C ASN A 742 -12.84 24.59 6.99
N CYS A 743 -11.78 23.86 7.36
CA CYS A 743 -10.42 24.18 6.90
C CYS A 743 -9.40 23.03 6.85
N LEU A 744 -9.69 21.83 7.37
CA LEU A 744 -8.71 20.74 7.51
C LEU A 744 -8.84 19.64 6.46
N GLY A 745 -9.68 19.84 5.43
CA GLY A 745 -10.07 18.79 4.49
C GLY A 745 -11.08 17.81 5.12
N PRO A 746 -11.13 16.55 4.68
CA PRO A 746 -12.03 15.53 5.22
C PRO A 746 -11.93 15.41 6.75
N ARG A 747 -13.07 15.15 7.41
CA ARG A 747 -13.09 14.82 8.83
C ARG A 747 -12.32 13.52 9.05
N LYS A 748 -11.49 13.51 10.09
CA LYS A 748 -10.74 12.33 10.54
C LYS A 748 -11.12 12.02 11.97
N PHE A 749 -11.54 10.79 12.23
CA PHE A 749 -11.69 10.25 13.57
C PHE A 749 -10.30 9.96 14.14
N LEU A 750 -10.01 10.44 15.36
CA LEU A 750 -8.68 10.37 15.97
C LEU A 750 -8.63 9.49 17.23
N HIS A 751 -9.65 9.54 18.09
CA HIS A 751 -9.70 8.77 19.33
C HIS A 751 -11.12 8.60 19.86
N SER A 752 -11.37 7.53 20.62
CA SER A 752 -12.55 7.44 21.46
C SER A 752 -12.30 6.63 22.73
N GLY A 753 -13.11 6.86 23.76
CA GLY A 753 -12.91 6.22 25.06
C GLY A 753 -13.84 6.77 26.14
N LYS A 754 -13.89 6.07 27.27
CA LYS A 754 -14.67 6.49 28.45
C LYS A 754 -13.96 7.63 29.17
N LEU A 755 -14.72 8.65 29.54
CA LEU A 755 -14.25 9.83 30.26
C LEU A 755 -15.22 10.15 31.39
N PHE A 756 -14.71 10.47 32.57
CA PHE A 756 -15.53 10.78 33.74
C PHE A 756 -15.39 12.26 34.10
N LYS A 757 -16.49 12.95 34.36
CA LYS A 757 -16.43 14.31 34.93
C LYS A 757 -15.90 14.25 36.36
N ALA A 758 -14.74 14.86 36.64
CA ALA A 758 -14.10 14.78 37.95
C ALA A 758 -15.00 15.19 39.13
N LYS A 759 -15.76 16.29 38.99
CA LYS A 759 -16.63 16.80 40.08
C LYS A 759 -17.90 15.99 40.35
N SER A 760 -18.34 15.12 39.43
CA SER A 760 -19.64 14.43 39.56
C SER A 760 -19.58 12.95 39.22
N SER A 761 -18.37 12.41 39.00
CA SER A 761 -18.06 11.06 38.50
C SER A 761 -18.94 10.56 37.35
N LYS A 762 -19.54 11.48 36.59
CA LYS A 762 -20.49 11.11 35.53
C LYS A 762 -19.71 10.56 34.35
N GLU A 763 -19.99 9.29 34.03
CA GLU A 763 -19.52 8.60 32.84
C GLU A 763 -20.04 9.32 31.59
N LEU A 764 -19.12 9.55 30.66
CA LEU A 764 -19.33 10.07 29.32
C LEU A 764 -18.49 9.21 28.37
N TYR A 765 -18.86 9.20 27.09
CA TYR A 765 -18.03 8.61 26.05
C TYR A 765 -17.60 9.71 25.07
N GLY A 766 -16.29 9.86 24.89
CA GLY A 766 -15.70 10.87 24.03
C GLY A 766 -15.42 10.34 22.64
N PHE A 767 -15.67 11.16 21.61
CA PHE A 767 -15.21 10.95 20.23
C PHE A 767 -14.43 12.19 19.79
N LEU A 768 -13.14 12.02 19.49
CA LEU A 768 -12.27 13.08 19.00
C LEU A 768 -12.15 13.01 17.49
N PHE A 769 -12.32 14.16 16.84
CA PHE A 769 -12.07 14.37 15.42
C PHE A 769 -10.95 15.38 15.23
N ASN A 770 -10.50 15.58 13.99
CA ASN A 770 -9.48 16.59 13.67
C ASN A 770 -9.94 18.04 13.93
N ASP A 771 -11.25 18.32 13.95
CA ASP A 771 -11.82 19.66 14.12
C ASP A 771 -12.56 19.89 15.44
N PHE A 772 -13.19 18.87 16.05
CA PHE A 772 -13.84 18.98 17.36
C PHE A 772 -13.71 17.74 18.25
N LEU A 773 -13.94 17.93 19.55
CA LEU A 773 -14.23 16.87 20.53
C LEU A 773 -15.73 16.82 20.83
N LEU A 774 -16.34 15.65 20.61
CA LEU A 774 -17.73 15.37 20.97
C LEU A 774 -17.79 14.53 22.26
N LEU A 775 -18.57 15.00 23.24
CA LEU A 775 -18.85 14.25 24.46
C LEU A 775 -20.29 13.73 24.43
N THR A 776 -20.48 12.45 24.71
CA THR A 776 -21.77 11.77 24.65
C THR A 776 -22.09 11.03 25.96
N GLN A 777 -23.33 10.59 26.10
CA GLN A 777 -23.79 9.65 27.13
C GLN A 777 -24.22 8.36 26.45
N VAL A 778 -23.81 7.22 27.00
CA VAL A 778 -24.24 5.90 26.52
C VAL A 778 -25.68 5.64 26.97
N THR A 779 -26.58 5.41 26.03
CA THR A 779 -27.96 4.97 26.26
C THR A 779 -28.01 3.46 26.16
N LYS A 780 -27.89 2.77 27.31
CA LYS A 780 -27.94 1.31 27.39
C LYS A 780 -29.40 0.82 27.31
N PRO A 781 -29.77 -0.06 26.37
CA PRO A 781 -31.06 -0.75 26.40
C PRO A 781 -31.20 -1.58 27.68
N LEU A 782 -32.43 -1.67 28.21
CA LEU A 782 -32.70 -2.36 29.47
C LEU A 782 -32.34 -3.86 29.33
N GLY A 783 -31.35 -4.34 30.09
CA GLY A 783 -30.88 -5.73 30.08
C GLY A 783 -29.60 -6.00 29.27
N SER A 784 -28.98 -5.00 28.63
CA SER A 784 -27.72 -5.22 27.88
C SER A 784 -26.48 -5.22 28.79
N SER A 785 -25.78 -6.36 28.83
CA SER A 785 -24.44 -6.53 29.42
C SER A 785 -23.47 -7.11 28.38
N GLY A 786 -23.26 -6.36 27.29
CA GLY A 786 -22.33 -6.71 26.20
C GLY A 786 -20.95 -6.07 26.35
N SER A 787 -19.96 -6.56 25.60
CA SER A 787 -18.55 -6.12 25.66
C SER A 787 -18.29 -4.78 24.96
N ASP A 788 -17.30 -4.03 25.47
CA ASP A 788 -17.00 -2.62 25.16
C ASP A 788 -16.43 -2.32 23.74
N LYS A 789 -16.51 -3.23 22.77
CA LYS A 789 -15.96 -3.00 21.41
C LYS A 789 -16.87 -2.08 20.59
N VAL A 790 -16.64 -0.77 20.70
CA VAL A 790 -17.52 0.29 20.17
C VAL A 790 -17.84 0.17 18.69
N PHE A 791 -16.88 -0.07 17.79
CA PHE A 791 -17.14 -0.16 16.34
C PHE A 791 -17.63 -1.55 15.87
N SER A 792 -18.19 -2.37 16.75
CA SER A 792 -18.69 -3.70 16.40
C SER A 792 -20.05 -3.64 15.71
N SER A 793 -20.26 -4.49 14.70
CA SER A 793 -21.58 -4.69 14.09
C SER A 793 -22.62 -5.30 15.05
N LYS A 794 -22.16 -5.85 16.19
CA LYS A 794 -23.00 -6.50 17.20
C LYS A 794 -23.38 -5.58 18.39
N THR A 795 -22.93 -4.33 18.43
CA THR A 795 -23.30 -3.40 19.51
C THR A 795 -24.59 -2.63 19.19
N HIS A 796 -25.63 -2.83 19.99
CA HIS A 796 -26.87 -2.04 19.96
C HIS A 796 -26.82 -0.79 20.87
N LEU A 797 -25.62 -0.29 21.19
CA LEU A 797 -25.46 0.90 22.03
C LEU A 797 -25.74 2.15 21.21
N GLN A 798 -26.70 2.95 21.67
CA GLN A 798 -26.92 4.31 21.16
C GLN A 798 -26.24 5.32 22.07
N TYR A 799 -25.73 6.40 21.48
CA TYR A 799 -25.05 7.48 22.18
C TYR A 799 -25.86 8.75 21.98
N ARG A 800 -25.99 9.57 23.01
CA ARG A 800 -26.64 10.88 22.93
C ARG A 800 -25.64 11.98 23.24
N MET A 801 -25.55 13.00 22.40
CA MET A 801 -24.72 14.18 22.63
C MET A 801 -25.01 14.77 24.03
N TYR A 802 -23.96 14.97 24.83
CA TYR A 802 -24.09 15.55 26.17
C TYR A 802 -24.18 17.08 26.14
N LYS A 803 -23.39 17.70 25.25
CA LYS A 803 -23.31 19.14 25.00
C LYS A 803 -22.83 19.36 23.57
N THR A 804 -23.01 20.59 23.07
CA THR A 804 -22.41 21.07 21.81
C THR A 804 -20.95 20.62 21.67
N PRO A 805 -20.50 20.21 20.47
CA PRO A 805 -19.11 19.86 20.21
C PRO A 805 -18.15 20.97 20.63
N ILE A 806 -16.96 20.57 21.08
CA ILE A 806 -15.91 21.48 21.55
C ILE A 806 -14.89 21.62 20.41
N PHE A 807 -14.93 22.71 19.66
CA PHE A 807 -14.05 22.93 18.51
C PHE A 807 -12.59 23.12 18.94
N LEU A 808 -11.65 22.50 18.22
CA LEU A 808 -10.26 22.42 18.65
C LEU A 808 -9.43 23.69 18.39
N ASN A 809 -9.88 24.58 17.50
CA ASN A 809 -9.27 25.91 17.34
C ASN A 809 -9.53 26.85 18.52
N GLU A 810 -10.47 26.49 19.41
CA GLU A 810 -10.87 27.27 20.59
C GLU A 810 -10.51 26.57 21.92
N VAL A 811 -9.64 25.56 21.88
CA VAL A 811 -9.26 24.70 23.01
C VAL A 811 -7.81 24.88 23.43
N LEU A 812 -7.59 24.95 24.75
CA LEU A 812 -6.28 24.74 25.37
C LEU A 812 -6.36 23.56 26.35
N VAL A 813 -5.53 22.54 26.13
CA VAL A 813 -5.42 21.38 27.02
C VAL A 813 -4.33 21.62 28.06
N LYS A 814 -4.63 21.33 29.33
CA LYS A 814 -3.68 21.43 30.44
C LYS A 814 -3.72 20.18 31.31
N LEU A 815 -2.56 19.69 31.69
CA LEU A 815 -2.45 18.73 32.80
C LEU A 815 -2.68 19.47 34.14
N PRO A 816 -3.04 18.75 35.22
CA PRO A 816 -3.05 19.31 36.56
C PRO A 816 -1.67 19.86 36.96
N THR A 817 -1.64 20.77 37.94
CA THR A 817 -0.40 21.41 38.44
C THR A 817 0.63 20.39 38.95
N ASP A 818 0.16 19.25 39.46
CA ASP A 818 0.98 18.07 39.70
C ASP A 818 0.64 16.99 38.65
N PRO A 819 1.44 16.83 37.58
CA PRO A 819 1.23 15.80 36.57
C PRO A 819 1.63 14.38 37.05
N SER A 820 2.26 14.27 38.23
CA SER A 820 2.71 13.02 38.85
C SER A 820 1.72 12.39 39.81
N GLY A 821 0.62 13.09 40.14
CA GLY A 821 -0.46 12.52 40.96
C GLY A 821 -1.11 11.29 40.31
N ASP A 822 -1.47 10.31 41.14
CA ASP A 822 -2.03 9.01 40.72
C ASP A 822 -3.36 9.11 39.95
N GLU A 823 -4.08 10.24 40.04
CA GLU A 823 -5.35 10.41 39.34
C GLU A 823 -5.16 10.76 37.85
N PRO A 824 -5.79 10.02 36.92
CA PRO A 824 -5.67 10.24 35.48
C PRO A 824 -6.51 11.44 34.98
N LEU A 825 -6.31 12.61 35.59
CA LEU A 825 -7.04 13.86 35.33
C LEU A 825 -6.38 14.75 34.27
N PHE A 826 -7.22 15.48 33.53
CA PHE A 826 -6.79 16.56 32.64
C PHE A 826 -7.88 17.65 32.51
N HIS A 827 -7.47 18.82 32.03
CA HIS A 827 -8.33 19.98 31.84
C HIS A 827 -8.39 20.38 30.37
N ILE A 828 -9.60 20.64 29.87
CA ILE A 828 -9.86 21.28 28.57
C ILE A 828 -10.42 22.67 28.85
N SER A 829 -9.69 23.71 28.49
CA SER A 829 -10.16 25.10 28.56
C SER A 829 -10.69 25.49 27.18
N HIS A 830 -12.02 25.57 27.05
CA HIS A 830 -12.71 26.23 25.94
C HIS A 830 -12.96 27.69 26.30
N ILE A 831 -13.20 28.57 25.31
CA ILE A 831 -13.43 30.02 25.51
C ILE A 831 -14.46 30.28 26.62
N ASP A 832 -15.62 29.63 26.58
CA ASP A 832 -16.69 29.83 27.58
C ASP A 832 -16.53 29.01 28.87
N ARG A 833 -15.78 27.90 28.85
CA ARG A 833 -15.90 26.81 29.84
C ARG A 833 -14.63 25.99 30.02
N VAL A 834 -14.30 25.71 31.28
CA VAL A 834 -13.30 24.70 31.64
C VAL A 834 -13.97 23.36 31.96
N TYR A 835 -13.55 22.30 31.29
CA TYR A 835 -13.92 20.92 31.55
C TYR A 835 -12.78 20.23 32.32
N THR A 836 -13.10 19.60 33.46
CA THR A 836 -12.16 18.71 34.16
C THR A 836 -12.63 17.27 33.98
N LEU A 837 -11.81 16.48 33.29
CA LEU A 837 -12.11 15.11 32.88
C LEU A 837 -11.07 14.15 33.45
N ARG A 838 -11.52 12.94 33.82
CA ARG A 838 -10.71 11.83 34.30
C ARG A 838 -10.80 10.71 33.26
N ALA A 839 -9.66 10.21 32.80
CA ALA A 839 -9.59 9.04 31.93
C ALA A 839 -9.64 7.73 32.75
N GLU A 840 -9.64 6.58 32.08
CA GLU A 840 -9.59 5.26 32.74
C GLU A 840 -8.20 4.94 33.29
N SER A 841 -7.14 5.40 32.62
CA SER A 841 -5.74 5.16 33.01
C SER A 841 -4.86 6.39 32.75
N ILE A 842 -3.64 6.39 33.32
CA ILE A 842 -2.62 7.42 33.08
C ILE A 842 -2.19 7.42 31.61
N ASN A 843 -2.17 6.25 30.96
CA ASN A 843 -1.89 6.11 29.54
C ASN A 843 -2.99 6.78 28.70
N GLU A 844 -4.27 6.48 28.98
CA GLU A 844 -5.39 7.14 28.30
C GLU A 844 -5.39 8.66 28.54
N ARG A 845 -5.18 9.13 29.77
CA ARG A 845 -5.01 10.58 30.05
C ARG A 845 -3.97 11.20 29.12
N THR A 846 -2.82 10.55 29.00
CA THR A 846 -1.70 11.05 28.19
C THR A 846 -2.04 11.03 26.70
N ALA A 847 -2.66 9.96 26.21
CA ALA A 847 -3.14 9.84 24.84
C ALA A 847 -4.17 10.92 24.49
N TRP A 848 -5.22 11.09 25.30
CA TRP A 848 -6.22 12.15 25.14
C TRP A 848 -5.57 13.55 25.07
N VAL A 849 -4.66 13.86 26.00
CA VAL A 849 -3.98 15.16 26.04
C VAL A 849 -3.13 15.38 24.79
N GLN A 850 -2.34 14.39 24.36
CA GLN A 850 -1.48 14.50 23.18
C GLN A 850 -2.28 14.58 21.87
N LYS A 851 -3.33 13.76 21.70
CA LYS A 851 -4.19 13.75 20.50
C LYS A 851 -4.97 15.07 20.36
N ILE A 852 -5.61 15.55 21.43
CA ILE A 852 -6.35 16.83 21.39
C ILE A 852 -5.38 17.99 21.13
N LYS A 853 -4.21 18.02 21.80
CA LYS A 853 -3.21 19.08 21.60
C LYS A 853 -2.72 19.13 20.15
N ALA A 854 -2.28 18.00 19.59
CA ALA A 854 -1.76 17.94 18.23
C ALA A 854 -2.80 18.36 17.18
N ALA A 855 -4.06 17.91 17.34
CA ALA A 855 -5.16 18.30 16.44
C ALA A 855 -5.53 19.79 16.57
N SER A 856 -5.54 20.34 17.79
CA SER A 856 -5.75 21.77 18.05
C SER A 856 -4.64 22.63 17.43
N GLU A 857 -3.37 22.28 17.63
CA GLU A 857 -2.23 22.99 17.05
C GLU A 857 -2.27 22.98 15.52
N LEU A 858 -2.56 21.82 14.90
CA LEU A 858 -2.72 21.69 13.45
C LEU A 858 -3.89 22.53 12.91
N PHE A 859 -5.02 22.58 13.63
CA PHE A 859 -6.16 23.40 13.24
C PHE A 859 -5.77 24.89 13.26
N ILE A 860 -5.25 25.38 14.39
CA ILE A 860 -4.84 26.77 14.57
C ILE A 860 -3.82 27.19 13.51
N GLU A 861 -2.82 26.35 13.21
CA GLU A 861 -1.81 26.64 12.18
C GLU A 861 -2.42 26.67 10.77
N THR A 862 -3.31 25.74 10.44
CA THR A 862 -3.97 25.68 9.13
C THR A 862 -4.90 26.90 8.91
N GLU A 863 -5.66 27.27 9.94
CA GLU A 863 -6.53 28.45 9.89
C GLU A 863 -5.71 29.75 9.80
N LYS A 864 -4.59 29.84 10.54
CA LYS A 864 -3.63 30.95 10.43
C LYS A 864 -3.08 31.08 9.01
N LYS A 865 -2.62 29.99 8.39
CA LYS A 865 -2.14 29.97 7.00
C LYS A 865 -3.22 30.39 5.99
N LYS A 866 -4.49 30.01 6.21
CA LYS A 866 -5.64 30.46 5.41
C LYS A 866 -5.85 31.98 5.53
N ARG A 867 -5.79 32.53 6.75
CA ARG A 867 -5.90 33.96 7.04
C ARG A 867 -4.73 34.78 6.47
N GLU A 868 -3.49 34.28 6.57
CA GLU A 868 -2.30 34.94 6.02
C GLU A 868 -2.33 35.03 4.49
N LYS A 869 -2.74 33.96 3.80
CA LYS A 869 -2.96 33.99 2.34
C LYS A 869 -4.03 35.02 1.95
N ALA A 870 -5.16 35.05 2.67
CA ALA A 870 -6.21 36.04 2.42
C ALA A 870 -5.74 37.49 2.70
N TYR A 871 -4.91 37.69 3.73
CA TYR A 871 -4.32 39.00 4.03
C TYR A 871 -3.34 39.43 2.93
N LEU A 872 -2.45 38.54 2.46
CA LEU A 872 -1.49 38.84 1.40
C LEU A 872 -2.17 39.26 0.08
N VAL A 873 -3.31 38.65 -0.26
CA VAL A 873 -4.14 39.05 -1.40
C VAL A 873 -4.78 40.43 -1.18
N ARG A 874 -5.22 40.74 0.05
CA ARG A 874 -5.84 42.03 0.41
C ARG A 874 -4.85 43.18 0.63
N SER A 875 -3.60 42.90 0.99
CA SER A 875 -2.59 43.91 1.33
C SER A 875 -1.87 44.51 0.12
N GLN A 876 -2.09 43.97 -1.08
CA GLN A 876 -1.68 44.62 -2.32
C GLN A 876 -2.46 45.94 -2.46
N ARG A 877 -1.78 47.08 -2.27
CA ARG A 877 -2.40 48.41 -2.34
C ARG A 877 -3.07 48.60 -3.70
N ALA A 878 -4.40 48.66 -3.71
CA ALA A 878 -5.17 49.01 -4.89
C ALA A 878 -5.10 50.53 -5.12
N THR A 879 -4.08 50.98 -5.86
CA THR A 879 -4.18 52.23 -6.61
C THR A 879 -5.22 52.01 -7.71
N GLY A 880 -6.19 52.92 -7.81
CA GLY A 880 -7.32 52.77 -8.72
C GLY A 880 -7.80 54.12 -9.26
N ILE A 881 -8.55 54.07 -10.35
CA ILE A 881 -9.16 55.22 -11.05
C ILE A 881 -10.44 55.72 -10.37
N GLY A 882 -10.85 55.11 -9.26
CA GLY A 882 -12.05 55.49 -8.52
C GLY A 882 -12.36 54.56 -7.37
N ARG A 883 -13.54 54.75 -6.78
CA ARG A 883 -14.15 53.87 -5.79
C ARG A 883 -15.60 53.55 -6.11
N LEU A 884 -16.04 52.36 -5.72
CA LEU A 884 -17.44 51.93 -5.71
C LEU A 884 -17.86 51.71 -4.25
N MET A 885 -18.86 52.47 -3.79
CA MET A 885 -19.54 52.22 -2.52
C MET A 885 -20.70 51.25 -2.77
N VAL A 886 -20.75 50.18 -1.99
CA VAL A 886 -21.77 49.13 -2.08
C VAL A 886 -22.47 48.99 -0.73
N ASN A 887 -23.79 49.07 -0.70
CA ASN A 887 -24.61 48.73 0.45
C ASN A 887 -25.47 47.51 0.11
N ILE A 888 -25.19 46.39 0.77
CA ILE A 888 -26.00 45.18 0.70
C ILE A 888 -27.19 45.36 1.66
N VAL A 889 -28.36 45.64 1.10
CA VAL A 889 -29.55 46.03 1.88
C VAL A 889 -30.22 44.79 2.46
N GLU A 890 -30.76 43.93 1.61
CA GLU A 890 -31.50 42.73 2.01
C GLU A 890 -31.48 41.63 0.94
N GLY A 891 -31.64 40.38 1.37
CA GLY A 891 -31.99 39.25 0.52
C GLY A 891 -33.48 38.98 0.61
N ILE A 892 -34.07 38.43 -0.46
CA ILE A 892 -35.51 38.15 -0.56
C ILE A 892 -35.70 36.72 -1.07
N GLU A 893 -36.57 35.95 -0.42
CA GLU A 893 -36.96 34.57 -0.80
C GLU A 893 -35.78 33.64 -1.13
N LEU A 894 -34.69 33.76 -0.36
CA LEU A 894 -33.51 32.92 -0.51
C LEU A 894 -33.84 31.43 -0.41
N LYS A 895 -33.08 30.60 -1.12
CA LYS A 895 -33.16 29.14 -1.05
C LYS A 895 -33.12 28.66 0.43
N PRO A 896 -34.09 27.86 0.90
CA PRO A 896 -33.99 27.18 2.19
C PRO A 896 -32.97 26.04 2.12
N CYS A 897 -32.02 26.00 3.05
CA CYS A 897 -31.03 24.92 3.16
C CYS A 897 -31.18 24.03 4.40
N ARG A 898 -31.81 24.49 5.48
CA ARG A 898 -31.97 23.72 6.73
C ARG A 898 -33.28 22.94 6.78
N SER A 899 -33.32 21.89 7.60
CA SER A 899 -34.44 20.95 7.73
C SER A 899 -35.76 21.59 8.18
N HIS A 900 -35.71 22.73 8.89
CA HIS A 900 -36.87 23.54 9.27
C HIS A 900 -37.28 24.60 8.22
N GLY A 901 -36.73 24.54 7.00
CA GLY A 901 -37.10 25.42 5.89
C GLY A 901 -36.58 26.85 6.03
N LYS A 902 -35.49 27.06 6.76
CA LYS A 902 -34.79 28.35 6.91
C LYS A 902 -33.32 28.22 6.50
N SER A 903 -32.61 29.33 6.61
CA SER A 903 -31.20 29.49 6.26
C SER A 903 -30.55 30.49 7.24
N ASN A 904 -29.24 30.41 7.44
CA ASN A 904 -28.42 31.39 8.14
C ASN A 904 -27.54 32.15 7.12
N PRO A 905 -28.11 33.07 6.30
CA PRO A 905 -27.41 33.62 5.16
C PRO A 905 -26.44 34.76 5.51
N TYR A 906 -25.33 34.82 4.77
CA TYR A 906 -24.44 35.97 4.66
C TYR A 906 -24.06 36.21 3.18
N CYS A 907 -23.57 37.41 2.84
CA CYS A 907 -23.03 37.72 1.52
C CYS A 907 -21.52 37.88 1.56
N GLU A 908 -20.84 37.27 0.59
CA GLU A 908 -19.51 37.67 0.16
C GLU A 908 -19.64 38.58 -1.07
N VAL A 909 -19.00 39.74 -1.03
CA VAL A 909 -18.98 40.74 -2.09
C VAL A 909 -17.54 40.90 -2.56
N THR A 910 -17.26 40.63 -3.82
CA THR A 910 -15.90 40.64 -4.39
C THR A 910 -15.79 41.52 -5.63
N MET A 911 -14.60 42.08 -5.84
CA MET A 911 -14.24 42.86 -7.04
C MET A 911 -12.74 42.69 -7.30
N GLY A 912 -12.39 41.82 -8.23
CA GLY A 912 -11.02 41.35 -8.42
C GLY A 912 -10.47 40.69 -7.14
N SER A 913 -9.34 41.20 -6.62
CA SER A 913 -8.71 40.70 -5.38
C SER A 913 -9.33 41.24 -4.08
N GLN A 914 -10.31 42.14 -4.16
CA GLN A 914 -10.96 42.75 -2.99
C GLN A 914 -12.18 41.92 -2.60
N CYS A 915 -12.35 41.67 -1.30
CA CYS A 915 -13.45 40.85 -0.75
C CYS A 915 -13.94 41.43 0.58
N HIS A 916 -15.26 41.60 0.70
CA HIS A 916 -15.98 41.99 1.92
C HIS A 916 -17.06 40.94 2.24
N ILE A 917 -17.27 40.67 3.54
CA ILE A 917 -18.23 39.67 4.01
C ILE A 917 -19.20 40.34 4.98
N THR A 918 -20.51 40.15 4.81
CA THR A 918 -21.55 40.68 5.71
C THR A 918 -21.66 39.84 6.99
N LYS A 919 -22.36 40.36 7.99
CA LYS A 919 -22.79 39.52 9.13
C LYS A 919 -23.71 38.40 8.65
N THR A 920 -23.57 37.21 9.24
CA THR A 920 -24.59 36.16 9.16
C THR A 920 -25.83 36.59 9.94
N LEU A 921 -27.02 36.40 9.36
CA LEU A 921 -28.30 36.52 10.06
C LEU A 921 -28.92 35.12 10.19
N GLN A 922 -29.61 34.85 11.31
CA GLN A 922 -30.10 33.51 11.62
C GLN A 922 -31.56 33.29 11.20
N ASP A 923 -31.89 32.04 10.85
CA ASP A 923 -33.22 31.48 10.61
C ASP A 923 -34.14 32.31 9.69
N THR A 924 -33.56 32.89 8.63
CA THR A 924 -34.27 33.79 7.72
C THR A 924 -33.95 33.52 6.25
N LEU A 925 -35.00 33.55 5.42
CA LEU A 925 -34.90 33.61 3.96
C LEU A 925 -34.99 35.04 3.42
N ASN A 926 -35.22 36.03 4.31
CA ASN A 926 -35.33 37.45 4.00
C ASN A 926 -34.41 38.28 4.93
N PRO A 927 -33.08 38.08 4.86
CA PRO A 927 -32.10 38.78 5.70
C PRO A 927 -32.00 40.27 5.37
N LYS A 928 -31.95 41.15 6.36
CA LYS A 928 -31.72 42.60 6.18
C LYS A 928 -30.35 43.02 6.71
N TRP A 929 -29.31 42.84 5.91
CA TRP A 929 -27.92 43.07 6.33
C TRP A 929 -27.55 44.54 6.53
N ASN A 930 -28.04 45.44 5.66
CA ASN A 930 -27.69 46.88 5.63
C ASN A 930 -26.17 47.14 5.75
N SER A 931 -25.37 46.35 5.03
CA SER A 931 -23.92 46.29 5.19
C SER A 931 -23.22 47.10 4.10
N ASN A 932 -22.50 48.14 4.52
CA ASN A 932 -21.72 49.00 3.62
C ASN A 932 -20.29 48.48 3.44
N CYS A 933 -19.77 48.54 2.22
CA CYS A 933 -18.38 48.25 1.86
C CYS A 933 -17.90 49.16 0.71
N GLN A 934 -16.58 49.32 0.58
CA GLN A 934 -15.94 50.15 -0.45
C GLN A 934 -14.94 49.31 -1.24
N PHE A 935 -14.94 49.47 -2.56
CA PHE A 935 -13.98 48.85 -3.47
C PHE A 935 -13.25 49.91 -4.28
N PHE A 936 -11.94 49.77 -4.49
CA PHE A 936 -11.16 50.60 -5.42
C PHE A 936 -11.26 50.02 -6.83
N ILE A 937 -11.58 50.89 -7.80
CA ILE A 937 -11.78 50.52 -9.21
C ILE A 937 -10.42 50.55 -9.91
N LYS A 938 -10.01 49.45 -10.53
CA LYS A 938 -8.78 49.38 -11.34
C LYS A 938 -9.08 49.67 -12.80
N ASP A 939 -10.14 49.06 -13.34
CA ASP A 939 -10.55 49.17 -14.74
C ASP A 939 -12.07 49.15 -14.82
N LEU A 940 -12.66 50.22 -15.35
CA LEU A 940 -14.11 50.40 -15.42
C LEU A 940 -14.82 49.38 -16.35
N GLU A 941 -14.13 48.92 -17.40
CA GLU A 941 -14.67 48.01 -18.41
C GLU A 941 -14.44 46.54 -18.04
N GLN A 942 -13.35 46.23 -17.32
CA GLN A 942 -13.01 44.87 -16.90
C GLN A 942 -13.45 44.51 -15.48
N ASP A 943 -13.56 45.47 -14.54
CA ASP A 943 -13.98 45.16 -13.17
C ASP A 943 -15.47 44.77 -13.12
N VAL A 944 -15.73 43.66 -12.41
CA VAL A 944 -17.06 43.13 -12.15
C VAL A 944 -17.24 43.01 -10.64
N LEU A 945 -18.35 43.54 -10.14
CA LEU A 945 -18.80 43.33 -8.77
C LEU A 945 -19.56 41.99 -8.71
N CYS A 946 -18.98 41.00 -8.05
CA CYS A 946 -19.64 39.72 -7.80
C CYS A 946 -20.22 39.71 -6.38
N ILE A 947 -21.44 39.23 -6.22
CA ILE A 947 -22.09 39.08 -4.92
C ILE A 947 -22.60 37.65 -4.81
N THR A 948 -22.05 36.90 -3.87
CA THR A 948 -22.40 35.51 -3.60
C THR A 948 -23.04 35.41 -2.23
N VAL A 949 -24.16 34.72 -2.12
CA VAL A 949 -24.86 34.44 -0.86
C VAL A 949 -24.52 33.02 -0.42
N PHE A 950 -24.19 32.87 0.85
CA PHE A 950 -23.80 31.60 1.47
C PHE A 950 -24.59 31.33 2.74
N GLU A 951 -24.87 30.07 2.98
CA GLU A 951 -25.40 29.50 4.22
C GLU A 951 -24.24 29.24 5.18
N ARG A 952 -24.26 29.85 6.37
CA ARG A 952 -23.18 29.64 7.34
C ARG A 952 -23.28 28.26 8.00
N ASP A 953 -22.25 27.42 7.86
CA ASP A 953 -22.16 26.10 8.51
C ASP A 953 -20.91 26.00 9.42
N GLN A 954 -21.09 25.51 10.65
CA GLN A 954 -20.02 25.44 11.65
C GLN A 954 -19.12 24.20 11.47
N PHE A 955 -19.64 23.12 10.91
CA PHE A 955 -19.00 21.80 10.89
C PHE A 955 -18.40 21.43 9.52
N SER A 956 -18.85 22.10 8.47
CA SER A 956 -18.52 21.87 7.06
C SER A 956 -18.47 23.20 6.28
N PRO A 957 -17.94 23.22 5.05
CA PRO A 957 -17.90 24.44 4.23
C PRO A 957 -19.29 25.05 4.00
N ASP A 958 -19.33 26.39 4.02
CA ASP A 958 -20.56 27.17 3.84
C ASP A 958 -21.30 26.86 2.52
N ASP A 959 -22.61 26.64 2.61
CA ASP A 959 -23.43 26.09 1.52
C ASP A 959 -23.87 27.20 0.54
N PHE A 960 -23.89 26.92 -0.77
CA PHE A 960 -24.18 27.96 -1.76
C PHE A 960 -25.68 28.32 -1.85
N LEU A 961 -26.01 29.61 -1.67
CA LEU A 961 -27.37 30.17 -1.72
C LEU A 961 -27.63 31.06 -2.97
N GLY A 962 -26.67 31.15 -3.90
CA GLY A 962 -26.83 31.84 -5.18
C GLY A 962 -25.86 33.01 -5.37
N ARG A 963 -25.68 33.45 -6.62
CA ARG A 963 -24.79 34.59 -6.95
C ARG A 963 -25.36 35.53 -8.00
N THR A 964 -24.91 36.77 -8.00
CA THR A 964 -25.19 37.75 -9.06
C THR A 964 -23.94 38.57 -9.36
N GLU A 965 -23.82 39.09 -10.57
CA GLU A 965 -22.63 39.78 -11.07
C GLU A 965 -23.06 41.08 -11.78
N ILE A 966 -22.33 42.18 -11.55
CA ILE A 966 -22.64 43.50 -12.13
C ILE A 966 -21.35 44.12 -12.69
N ARG A 967 -21.33 44.43 -13.98
CA ARG A 967 -20.19 45.11 -14.62
C ARG A 967 -20.17 46.59 -14.21
N LEU A 968 -19.00 47.14 -13.91
CA LEU A 968 -18.92 48.54 -13.46
C LEU A 968 -19.31 49.54 -14.57
N ALA A 969 -19.06 49.22 -15.84
CA ALA A 969 -19.58 49.97 -16.99
C ALA A 969 -21.13 50.09 -17.00
N GLU A 970 -21.86 49.05 -16.57
CA GLU A 970 -23.33 49.09 -16.44
C GLU A 970 -23.76 49.97 -15.27
N ILE A 971 -23.05 49.93 -14.14
CA ILE A 971 -23.30 50.80 -12.99
C ILE A 971 -23.14 52.27 -13.40
N LYS A 972 -22.06 52.63 -14.11
CA LYS A 972 -21.83 53.99 -14.61
C LYS A 972 -22.92 54.44 -15.59
N LYS A 973 -23.34 53.55 -16.50
CA LYS A 973 -24.41 53.83 -17.47
C LYS A 973 -25.76 54.08 -16.79
N ASP A 974 -26.10 53.29 -15.79
CA ASP A 974 -27.39 53.38 -15.08
C ASP A 974 -27.42 54.54 -14.07
N GLN A 975 -26.27 54.88 -13.47
CA GLN A 975 -26.13 56.02 -12.56
C GLN A 975 -26.13 57.37 -13.30
N GLY A 976 -25.39 57.48 -14.41
CA GLY A 976 -25.30 58.72 -15.19
C GLY A 976 -24.81 59.89 -14.33
N SER A 977 -25.57 60.98 -14.30
CA SER A 977 -25.32 62.15 -13.43
C SER A 977 -26.18 62.17 -12.16
N LYS A 978 -26.81 61.05 -11.80
CA LYS A 978 -27.66 60.92 -10.61
C LYS A 978 -26.85 60.29 -9.47
N GLY A 979 -27.38 60.45 -8.25
CA GLY A 979 -26.78 59.85 -7.04
C GLY A 979 -26.90 58.32 -6.98
N PRO A 980 -26.68 57.72 -5.79
CA PRO A 980 -26.64 56.27 -5.61
C PRO A 980 -27.85 55.54 -6.20
N ILE A 981 -27.61 54.55 -7.05
CA ILE A 981 -28.66 53.70 -7.64
C ILE A 981 -29.00 52.53 -6.73
N THR A 982 -30.25 52.06 -6.76
CA THR A 982 -30.67 50.82 -6.10
C THR A 982 -31.08 49.81 -7.16
N LYS A 983 -30.51 48.59 -7.12
CA LYS A 983 -30.90 47.46 -7.96
C LYS A 983 -31.47 46.33 -7.10
N ARG A 984 -32.49 45.64 -7.63
CA ARG A 984 -32.99 44.34 -7.15
C ARG A 984 -32.58 43.32 -8.20
N LEU A 985 -31.83 42.30 -7.79
CA LEU A 985 -31.12 41.38 -8.67
C LEU A 985 -31.49 39.94 -8.34
N LEU A 986 -31.71 39.12 -9.36
CA LEU A 986 -31.91 37.70 -9.20
C LEU A 986 -30.59 37.01 -8.83
N LEU A 987 -30.65 36.04 -7.93
CA LEU A 987 -29.53 35.13 -7.67
C LEU A 987 -29.59 33.95 -8.65
N HIS A 988 -28.49 33.73 -9.36
CA HIS A 988 -28.32 32.66 -10.33
C HIS A 988 -27.78 31.38 -9.67
N GLU A 989 -27.91 30.25 -10.39
CA GLU A 989 -27.54 28.89 -9.97
C GLU A 989 -28.34 28.33 -8.78
N VAL A 990 -29.42 29.02 -8.38
CA VAL A 990 -30.39 28.58 -7.37
C VAL A 990 -31.83 28.73 -7.89
N PRO A 991 -32.81 27.96 -7.35
CA PRO A 991 -34.19 28.01 -7.81
C PRO A 991 -34.97 29.25 -7.33
N THR A 992 -34.54 29.85 -6.22
CA THR A 992 -35.15 31.06 -5.63
C THR A 992 -34.07 31.93 -4.99
N GLY A 993 -34.35 33.22 -4.86
CA GLY A 993 -33.49 34.18 -4.18
C GLY A 993 -33.23 35.43 -5.01
N GLU A 994 -33.39 36.57 -4.38
CA GLU A 994 -33.02 37.87 -4.92
C GLU A 994 -32.23 38.67 -3.87
N ILE A 995 -31.51 39.70 -4.33
CA ILE A 995 -30.75 40.61 -3.48
C ILE A 995 -30.98 42.06 -3.88
N VAL A 996 -31.17 42.92 -2.87
CA VAL A 996 -31.32 44.37 -3.03
C VAL A 996 -30.02 45.04 -2.63
N VAL A 997 -29.46 45.83 -3.54
CA VAL A 997 -28.19 46.53 -3.37
C VAL A 997 -28.30 47.99 -3.76
N ARG A 998 -27.65 48.86 -3.00
CA ARG A 998 -27.42 50.26 -3.39
C ARG A 998 -25.95 50.45 -3.77
N LEU A 999 -25.71 51.12 -4.88
CA LEU A 999 -24.41 51.28 -5.52
C LEU A 999 -24.17 52.77 -5.78
N ASP A 1000 -22.96 53.25 -5.49
CA ASP A 1000 -22.52 54.61 -5.82
C ASP A 1000 -21.09 54.59 -6.34
N LEU A 1001 -20.93 54.83 -7.64
CA LEU A 1001 -19.67 54.82 -8.37
C LEU A 1001 -19.10 56.23 -8.45
N GLN A 1002 -17.90 56.42 -7.91
CA GLN A 1002 -17.19 57.70 -7.87
C GLN A 1002 -15.81 57.50 -8.50
N LEU A 1003 -15.62 58.01 -9.71
CA LEU A 1003 -14.29 58.08 -10.31
C LEU A 1003 -13.49 59.21 -9.64
N PHE A 1004 -12.18 59.01 -9.49
CA PHE A 1004 -11.31 60.12 -9.09
C PHE A 1004 -11.11 61.04 -10.30
N GLU A 1005 -11.04 62.34 -10.06
CA GLU A 1005 -10.71 63.29 -11.11
C GLU A 1005 -9.30 63.00 -11.61
N GLU A 1006 -9.10 62.99 -12.93
CA GLU A 1006 -7.76 62.94 -13.51
C GLU A 1006 -7.02 64.26 -13.14
N PRO A 1007 -5.78 64.19 -12.64
CA PRO A 1007 -5.01 65.35 -12.18
C PRO A 1007 -4.51 66.26 -13.32
#